data_AF-I7MDF4-F1
#
_entry.id   AF-I7MDF4-F1
#
_cell.length_a   1.000
_cell.length_b   1.000
_cell.length_c   1.000
_cell.angle_alpha   90.00
_cell.angle_beta   90.00
_cell.angle_gamma   90.00
#
_symmetry.space_group_name_H-M   'P 1'
#
loop_
_entity.id
_entity.type
_entity.pdbx_description
1 polymer ?
#
loop_
_entity_poly.entity_id
_entity_poly.type
_entity_poly.pdbx_seq_one_letter_code
_entity_poly.pdbx_strand_id
1 'polypeptide(L)'
;MFRKQDFKKLDLLGSGKKHTKIFKVQHLQTGKIYALKEIEAKTLDKLNEYKEEAVQLSKVQNCNNVIKFHGYYFSETQYQTFRLGIITEFMDHNTNLEMIYRKRKKLGIQWKESELVTIMFSLISVCSLLQQKGICHRDIKPANIFIMENGEVKLIDFGESKDYFYDPEDESKNTYTMATIRGTPQYLSPILWKAHVVDGNSRYVEHNIYKSDVFSSGLLIYQLAAIEEVTGFNNKTPQTDGEQLIKQALIELEKKYSNQFVNIIALMLIFEESGRPSFVEIEQLFIEHENQARETANLKEPKKRKLNEYIRMYNQQFNTLLKAQPIGSQSVSKSTQLISQQQSNNLSKQSNKENQNINGDSNTNGNPTSTKSAINKENYGQFYKESTLILNENCYWFEFGGSSIGKFSIHKQKWKIAQNPDKTNFPYHFSTIYIPEQKGYFLLGGQSNINFRTFVNGKMAISKNPMPVIKNFFPAVYYSHRVYTFGGYDSNLKVQLSSCECYNIQAEKWQSIGDLIIPRSQSAGCRINDNEILIFGGYNKEKGTLDSIERYLINENKFEVTNIKLPIPLRRFMVVRVSNNNALILGGLTKFSKESQKVFKLEYDKKEIIELESLEKGGVIENEILVDNEDYMHIFLEHANGTSPHSHIKYYYDPKATRYVTKQE
;
A
#
# COMPACT_ATOMS: atom_id res chain seq x y z
N MET A 1 8.95 10.12 -21.96
CA MET A 1 8.28 8.82 -21.72
C MET A 1 8.46 7.98 -22.97
N PHE A 2 8.84 6.72 -22.85
CA PHE A 2 8.97 5.84 -24.02
C PHE A 2 7.61 5.35 -24.53
N ARG A 3 7.59 4.86 -25.77
CA ARG A 3 6.47 4.19 -26.43
C ARG A 3 6.97 2.89 -27.05
N LYS A 4 6.08 1.92 -27.24
CA LYS A 4 6.35 0.65 -27.93
C LYS A 4 7.05 0.80 -29.28
N GLN A 5 6.70 1.85 -30.04
CA GLN A 5 7.24 2.13 -31.37
C GLN A 5 8.67 2.69 -31.36
N ASP A 6 9.19 3.14 -30.21
CA ASP A 6 10.53 3.74 -30.12
C ASP A 6 11.65 2.66 -30.10
N PHE A 7 11.28 1.37 -30.08
CA PHE A 7 12.19 0.22 -29.95
C PHE A 7 12.05 -0.81 -31.07
N LYS A 8 13.18 -1.22 -31.64
CA LYS A 8 13.31 -2.43 -32.48
C LYS A 8 13.71 -3.61 -31.60
N LYS A 9 12.99 -4.73 -31.69
CA LYS A 9 13.40 -5.99 -31.05
C LYS A 9 14.52 -6.65 -31.86
N LEU A 10 15.53 -7.16 -31.16
CA LEU A 10 16.66 -7.88 -31.73
C LEU A 10 16.55 -9.37 -31.37
N ASP A 11 16.73 -9.70 -30.10
CA ASP A 11 16.80 -11.07 -29.59
C ASP A 11 15.74 -11.30 -28.49
N LEU A 12 15.24 -12.54 -28.37
CA LEU A 12 14.48 -12.99 -27.19
C LEU A 12 15.48 -13.56 -26.17
N LEU A 13 15.65 -12.88 -25.04
CA LEU A 13 16.57 -13.28 -23.96
C LEU A 13 15.96 -14.33 -23.03
N GLY A 14 14.63 -14.38 -22.94
CA GLY A 14 13.93 -15.45 -22.20
C GLY A 14 12.43 -15.25 -22.09
N SER A 15 11.73 -16.32 -21.71
CA SER A 15 10.31 -16.28 -21.31
C SER A 15 10.20 -16.50 -19.80
N GLY A 16 9.72 -15.49 -19.08
CA GLY A 16 9.50 -15.56 -17.63
C GLY A 16 8.19 -16.28 -17.28
N LYS A 17 7.92 -16.40 -15.97
CA LYS A 17 6.61 -16.88 -15.48
C LYS A 17 5.48 -15.96 -15.98
N LYS A 18 4.27 -16.52 -16.16
CA LYS A 18 2.99 -15.79 -16.39
C LYS A 18 3.04 -14.75 -17.54
N HIS A 19 3.10 -15.20 -18.79
CA HIS A 19 3.03 -14.34 -20.00
C HIS A 19 4.11 -13.25 -20.11
N THR A 20 5.25 -13.41 -19.40
CA THR A 20 6.39 -12.48 -19.45
C THR A 20 7.39 -12.89 -20.54
N LYS A 21 7.90 -11.92 -21.32
CA LYS A 21 8.99 -12.11 -22.29
C LYS A 21 10.04 -11.01 -22.13
N ILE A 22 11.31 -11.40 -22.06
CA ILE A 22 12.44 -10.48 -21.96
C ILE A 22 13.12 -10.41 -23.32
N PHE A 23 13.17 -9.22 -23.92
CA PHE A 23 13.79 -8.96 -25.22
C PHE A 23 15.01 -8.07 -25.07
N LYS A 24 16.02 -8.30 -25.90
CA LYS A 24 17.06 -7.30 -26.22
C LYS A 24 16.48 -6.37 -27.27
N VAL A 25 16.53 -5.07 -27.02
CA VAL A 25 15.96 -4.06 -27.92
C VAL A 25 16.95 -2.95 -28.21
N GLN A 26 16.83 -2.37 -29.39
CA GLN A 26 17.53 -1.16 -29.80
C GLN A 26 16.54 0.02 -29.80
N HIS A 27 16.87 1.10 -29.09
CA HIS A 27 16.11 2.35 -29.18
C HIS A 27 16.42 3.04 -30.51
N LEU A 28 15.40 3.25 -31.34
CA LEU A 28 15.56 3.67 -32.73
C LEU A 28 16.24 5.04 -32.87
N GLN A 29 15.92 5.99 -31.99
CA GLN A 29 16.43 7.37 -32.08
C GLN A 29 17.91 7.51 -31.65
N THR A 30 18.41 6.62 -30.78
CA THR A 30 19.76 6.74 -30.19
C THR A 30 20.69 5.57 -30.48
N GLY A 31 20.20 4.52 -31.17
CA GLY A 31 20.95 3.30 -31.46
C GLY A 31 21.30 2.43 -30.23
N LYS A 32 21.05 2.90 -29.00
CA LYS A 32 21.45 2.24 -27.75
C LYS A 32 20.63 0.97 -27.49
N ILE A 33 21.32 -0.04 -26.95
CA ILE A 33 20.75 -1.34 -26.55
C ILE A 33 20.20 -1.27 -25.11
N TYR A 34 19.05 -1.91 -24.90
CA TYR A 34 18.34 -2.03 -23.64
C TYR A 34 17.75 -3.45 -23.49
N ALA A 35 17.34 -3.82 -22.28
CA ALA A 35 16.45 -4.94 -22.05
C ALA A 35 15.00 -4.44 -21.89
N LEU A 36 14.05 -5.18 -22.48
CA LEU A 36 12.61 -4.93 -22.40
C LEU A 36 11.94 -6.16 -21.79
N LYS A 37 11.40 -6.02 -20.58
CA LYS A 37 10.49 -7.01 -19.97
C LYS A 37 9.06 -6.63 -20.42
N GLU A 38 8.54 -7.34 -21.42
CA GLU A 38 7.12 -7.27 -21.78
C GLU A 38 6.33 -8.25 -20.91
N ILE A 39 5.28 -7.75 -20.26
CA ILE A 39 4.33 -8.56 -19.48
C ILE A 39 2.93 -8.32 -20.03
N GLU A 40 2.22 -9.38 -20.42
CA GLU A 40 0.85 -9.30 -20.91
C GLU A 40 -0.18 -9.70 -19.83
N ALA A 41 -1.21 -8.88 -19.66
CA ALA A 41 -2.25 -9.05 -18.64
C ALA A 41 -3.65 -8.90 -19.26
N LYS A 42 -4.59 -9.73 -18.81
CA LYS A 42 -6.01 -9.66 -19.24
C LYS A 42 -6.80 -8.52 -18.59
N THR A 43 -6.29 -7.90 -17.53
CA THR A 43 -6.96 -6.80 -16.81
C THR A 43 -5.96 -5.74 -16.36
N LEU A 44 -6.45 -4.50 -16.17
CA LEU A 44 -5.66 -3.40 -15.65
C LEU A 44 -5.22 -3.63 -14.20
N ASP A 45 -6.04 -4.29 -13.36
CA ASP A 45 -5.64 -4.73 -12.00
C ASP A 45 -4.33 -5.53 -12.03
N LYS A 46 -4.30 -6.59 -12.85
CA LYS A 46 -3.16 -7.50 -12.97
C LYS A 46 -1.94 -6.78 -13.58
N LEU A 47 -2.18 -5.82 -14.47
CA LEU A 47 -1.14 -4.96 -15.05
C LEU A 47 -0.55 -3.98 -14.03
N ASN A 48 -1.37 -3.47 -13.10
CA ASN A 48 -0.95 -2.58 -12.02
C ASN A 48 -0.15 -3.34 -10.95
N GLU A 49 -0.48 -4.61 -10.64
CA GLU A 49 0.41 -5.47 -9.85
C GLU A 49 1.79 -5.60 -10.53
N TYR A 50 1.85 -5.80 -11.85
CA TYR A 50 3.13 -5.84 -12.58
C TYR A 50 3.83 -4.47 -12.69
N LYS A 51 3.10 -3.36 -12.52
CA LYS A 51 3.65 -2.00 -12.44
C LYS A 51 4.40 -1.78 -11.12
N GLU A 52 4.11 -2.54 -10.05
CA GLU A 52 4.81 -2.42 -8.76
C GLU A 52 6.33 -2.60 -8.92
N GLU A 53 6.79 -3.55 -9.75
CA GLU A 53 8.22 -3.74 -10.06
C GLU A 53 8.88 -2.46 -10.62
N ALA A 54 8.22 -1.79 -11.57
CA ALA A 54 8.71 -0.54 -12.15
C ALA A 54 8.73 0.60 -11.12
N VAL A 55 7.80 0.59 -10.14
CA VAL A 55 7.80 1.53 -9.02
C VAL A 55 8.94 1.23 -8.04
N GLN A 56 9.17 -0.04 -7.67
CA GLN A 56 10.30 -0.44 -6.81
C GLN A 56 11.63 -0.01 -7.44
N LEU A 57 11.85 -0.37 -8.71
CA LEU A 57 13.04 0.02 -9.46
C LEU A 57 13.23 1.54 -9.50
N SER A 58 12.16 2.33 -9.64
CA SER A 58 12.27 3.80 -9.69
C SER A 58 12.82 4.42 -8.39
N LYS A 59 12.55 3.82 -7.23
CA LYS A 59 13.02 4.29 -5.90
C LYS A 59 14.52 4.04 -5.66
N VAL A 60 15.12 3.14 -6.43
CA VAL A 60 16.49 2.65 -6.24
C VAL A 60 17.44 3.01 -7.38
N GLN A 61 17.06 3.96 -8.24
CA GLN A 61 17.87 4.36 -9.42
C GLN A 61 19.21 5.04 -9.12
N ASN A 62 19.45 5.45 -7.88
CA ASN A 62 20.74 5.96 -7.44
C ASN A 62 21.66 4.86 -6.87
N CYS A 63 21.24 3.60 -6.89
CA CYS A 63 22.00 2.46 -6.37
C CYS A 63 22.72 1.74 -7.54
N ASN A 64 24.04 1.88 -7.66
CA ASN A 64 24.81 1.30 -8.78
C ASN A 64 24.68 -0.23 -8.88
N ASN A 65 24.58 -0.91 -7.74
CA ASN A 65 24.45 -2.37 -7.60
C ASN A 65 23.00 -2.87 -7.78
N VAL A 66 22.09 -2.03 -8.28
CA VAL A 66 20.75 -2.41 -8.77
C VAL A 66 20.68 -2.17 -10.28
N ILE A 67 19.84 -2.93 -10.99
CA ILE A 67 19.61 -2.71 -12.42
C ILE A 67 18.99 -1.33 -12.72
N LYS A 68 19.60 -0.61 -13.67
CA LYS A 68 19.15 0.71 -14.08
C LYS A 68 17.87 0.62 -14.91
N PHE A 69 16.82 1.27 -14.44
CA PHE A 69 15.52 1.39 -15.07
C PHE A 69 15.46 2.72 -15.83
N HIS A 70 15.17 2.63 -17.13
CA HIS A 70 15.13 3.79 -18.02
C HIS A 70 13.70 4.27 -18.30
N GLY A 71 12.68 3.50 -17.92
CA GLY A 71 11.27 3.89 -18.01
C GLY A 71 10.37 2.72 -18.39
N TYR A 72 9.08 3.01 -18.55
CA TYR A 72 8.08 2.03 -18.94
C TYR A 72 7.08 2.60 -19.94
N TYR A 73 6.37 1.73 -20.63
CA TYR A 73 5.22 2.08 -21.48
C TYR A 73 4.07 1.09 -21.29
N PHE A 74 2.86 1.54 -21.62
CA PHE A 74 1.70 0.68 -21.81
C PHE A 74 1.35 0.60 -23.31
N SER A 75 0.78 -0.53 -23.72
CA SER A 75 0.13 -0.67 -25.04
C SER A 75 -0.98 -1.72 -24.96
N GLU A 76 -2.15 -1.41 -25.51
CA GLU A 76 -3.21 -2.40 -25.75
C GLU A 76 -2.81 -3.38 -26.87
N THR A 77 -3.42 -4.57 -26.88
CA THR A 77 -3.26 -5.58 -27.92
C THR A 77 -4.52 -5.73 -28.78
N GLN A 78 -4.37 -6.44 -29.90
CA GLN A 78 -5.45 -6.84 -30.81
C GLN A 78 -6.55 -7.68 -30.12
N TYR A 79 -6.30 -8.21 -28.92
CA TYR A 79 -7.17 -9.15 -28.21
C TYR A 79 -7.75 -8.57 -26.91
N GLN A 80 -7.82 -7.24 -26.79
CA GLN A 80 -8.28 -6.53 -25.57
C GLN A 80 -7.48 -6.88 -24.31
N THR A 81 -6.23 -7.31 -24.47
CA THR A 81 -5.26 -7.47 -23.37
C THR A 81 -4.33 -6.27 -23.31
N PHE A 82 -3.74 -6.04 -22.14
CA PHE A 82 -2.81 -4.94 -21.91
C PHE A 82 -1.38 -5.46 -21.83
N ARG A 83 -0.42 -4.74 -22.42
CA ARG A 83 1.01 -4.99 -22.22
C ARG A 83 1.67 -3.83 -21.50
N LEU A 84 2.48 -4.20 -20.50
CA LEU A 84 3.45 -3.35 -19.83
C LEU A 84 4.82 -3.68 -20.40
N GLY A 85 5.53 -2.69 -20.92
CA GLY A 85 6.94 -2.81 -21.27
C GLY A 85 7.80 -2.07 -20.25
N ILE A 86 8.61 -2.78 -19.48
CA ILE A 86 9.60 -2.22 -18.55
C ILE A 86 10.95 -2.19 -19.27
N ILE A 87 11.59 -1.02 -19.35
CA ILE A 87 12.89 -0.81 -20.00
C ILE A 87 13.98 -0.67 -18.95
N THR A 88 14.99 -1.54 -19.01
CA THR A 88 16.20 -1.48 -18.19
C THR A 88 17.45 -1.42 -19.05
N GLU A 89 18.61 -1.18 -18.43
CA GLU A 89 19.89 -1.48 -19.07
C GLU A 89 19.97 -2.95 -19.49
N PHE A 90 20.73 -3.22 -20.54
CA PHE A 90 21.00 -4.58 -21.01
C PHE A 90 22.23 -5.14 -20.29
N MET A 91 22.06 -6.30 -19.66
CA MET A 91 23.15 -7.09 -19.07
C MET A 91 23.45 -8.29 -19.97
N ASP A 92 24.73 -8.61 -20.20
CA ASP A 92 25.08 -9.82 -20.93
C ASP A 92 24.83 -11.07 -20.08
N HIS A 93 24.08 -12.03 -20.62
CA HIS A 93 23.77 -13.31 -19.98
C HIS A 93 25.01 -14.09 -19.52
N ASN A 94 26.18 -13.88 -20.13
CA ASN A 94 27.45 -14.49 -19.71
C ASN A 94 27.90 -14.05 -18.32
N THR A 95 27.49 -12.87 -17.84
CA THR A 95 27.85 -12.36 -16.51
C THR A 95 26.81 -12.67 -15.43
N ASN A 96 25.75 -13.40 -15.77
CA ASN A 96 24.77 -13.89 -14.80
C ASN A 96 25.38 -14.95 -13.87
N LEU A 97 25.14 -14.84 -12.57
CA LEU A 97 25.82 -15.65 -11.56
C LEU A 97 25.42 -17.14 -11.61
N GLU A 98 24.19 -17.48 -12.01
CA GLU A 98 23.77 -18.87 -12.26
C GLU A 98 24.59 -19.49 -13.41
N MET A 99 24.81 -18.74 -14.50
CA MET A 99 25.61 -19.19 -15.64
C MET A 99 27.08 -19.38 -15.26
N ILE A 100 27.65 -18.44 -14.50
CA ILE A 100 29.02 -18.53 -13.99
C ILE A 100 29.17 -19.74 -13.06
N TYR A 101 28.24 -19.93 -12.11
CA TYR A 101 28.22 -21.08 -11.19
C TYR A 101 28.14 -22.41 -11.94
N ARG A 102 27.21 -22.56 -12.89
CA ARG A 102 27.09 -23.78 -13.72
C ARG A 102 28.34 -24.07 -14.53
N LYS A 103 28.96 -23.04 -15.12
CA LYS A 103 30.22 -23.16 -15.87
C LYS A 103 31.37 -23.61 -14.97
N ARG A 104 31.50 -23.00 -13.78
CA ARG A 104 32.50 -23.38 -12.76
C ARG A 104 32.30 -24.82 -12.28
N LYS A 105 31.08 -25.18 -11.87
CA LYS A 105 30.70 -26.54 -11.43
C LYS A 105 30.99 -27.60 -12.49
N LYS A 106 30.64 -27.35 -13.76
CA LYS A 106 30.95 -28.26 -14.88
C LYS A 106 32.45 -28.46 -15.12
N LEU A 107 33.28 -27.45 -14.82
CA LEU A 107 34.73 -27.48 -15.02
C LEU A 107 35.51 -27.87 -13.75
N GLY A 108 34.84 -28.15 -12.62
CA GLY A 108 35.49 -28.41 -11.32
C GLY A 108 36.18 -27.18 -10.70
N ILE A 109 35.96 -25.98 -11.25
CA ILE A 109 36.66 -24.76 -10.84
C ILE A 109 36.03 -24.21 -9.56
N GLN A 110 36.78 -24.26 -8.47
CA GLN A 110 36.44 -23.59 -7.21
C GLN A 110 36.56 -22.06 -7.35
N TRP A 111 35.89 -21.32 -6.47
CA TRP A 111 36.06 -19.86 -6.36
C TRP A 111 37.23 -19.52 -5.45
N LYS A 112 37.86 -18.35 -5.65
CA LYS A 112 38.82 -17.81 -4.67
C LYS A 112 38.05 -17.08 -3.57
N GLU A 113 38.59 -17.10 -2.34
CA GLU A 113 37.99 -16.38 -1.21
C GLU A 113 37.79 -14.88 -1.51
N SER A 114 38.75 -14.24 -2.19
CA SER A 114 38.64 -12.84 -2.59
C SER A 114 37.50 -12.55 -3.59
N GLU A 115 37.16 -13.50 -4.46
CA GLU A 115 35.98 -13.36 -5.34
C GLU A 115 34.68 -13.46 -4.52
N LEU A 116 34.62 -14.43 -3.60
CA LEU A 116 33.47 -14.67 -2.75
C LEU A 116 33.24 -13.53 -1.76
N VAL A 117 34.30 -12.95 -1.20
CA VAL A 117 34.24 -11.77 -0.31
C VAL A 117 33.73 -10.55 -1.04
N THR A 118 34.20 -10.27 -2.26
CA THR A 118 33.68 -9.15 -3.07
C THR A 118 32.19 -9.33 -3.39
N ILE A 119 31.77 -10.54 -3.78
CA ILE A 119 30.36 -10.86 -4.05
C ILE A 119 29.52 -10.73 -2.77
N MET A 120 29.98 -11.29 -1.65
CA MET A 120 29.31 -11.26 -0.35
C MET A 120 29.14 -9.82 0.16
N PHE A 121 30.21 -9.02 0.18
CA PHE A 121 30.17 -7.65 0.67
C PHE A 121 29.30 -6.74 -0.21
N SER A 122 29.45 -6.85 -1.53
CA SER A 122 28.62 -6.10 -2.48
C SER A 122 27.12 -6.45 -2.35
N LEU A 123 26.80 -7.73 -2.14
CA LEU A 123 25.43 -8.21 -1.90
C LEU A 123 24.86 -7.71 -0.57
N ILE A 124 25.66 -7.72 0.50
CA ILE A 124 25.26 -7.24 1.83
C ILE A 124 25.00 -5.73 1.79
N SER A 125 25.90 -4.95 1.16
CA SER A 125 25.78 -3.49 1.11
C SER A 125 24.57 -3.03 0.29
N VAL A 126 24.33 -3.63 -0.90
CA VAL A 126 23.12 -3.29 -1.66
C VAL A 126 21.84 -3.69 -0.93
N CYS A 127 21.81 -4.83 -0.23
CA CYS A 127 20.65 -5.25 0.55
C CYS A 127 20.46 -4.42 1.84
N SER A 128 21.53 -3.91 2.44
CA SER A 128 21.48 -2.93 3.54
C SER A 128 20.86 -1.61 3.06
N LEU A 129 21.32 -1.08 1.91
CA LEU A 129 20.78 0.12 1.29
C LEU A 129 19.30 -0.04 0.84
N LEU A 130 18.86 -1.26 0.50
CA LEU A 130 17.45 -1.58 0.29
C LEU A 130 16.68 -1.59 1.61
N GLN A 131 17.18 -2.26 2.65
CA GLN A 131 16.58 -2.33 3.99
C GLN A 131 16.39 -0.92 4.60
N GLN A 132 17.40 -0.04 4.50
CA GLN A 132 17.34 1.36 4.95
C GLN A 132 16.29 2.19 4.19
N LYS A 133 15.90 1.78 2.97
CA LYS A 133 14.83 2.39 2.17
C LYS A 133 13.46 1.72 2.39
N GLY A 134 13.37 0.75 3.29
CA GLY A 134 12.14 -0.03 3.51
C GLY A 134 11.84 -1.05 2.41
N ILE A 135 12.83 -1.47 1.62
CA ILE A 135 12.65 -2.37 0.46
C ILE A 135 13.33 -3.72 0.76
N CYS A 136 12.63 -4.80 0.45
CA CYS A 136 13.17 -6.17 0.50
C CYS A 136 13.01 -6.85 -0.88
N HIS A 137 13.93 -7.76 -1.23
CA HIS A 137 13.98 -8.36 -2.56
C HIS A 137 13.07 -9.59 -2.68
N ARG A 138 13.08 -10.47 -1.67
CA ARG A 138 12.23 -11.67 -1.50
C ARG A 138 12.38 -12.78 -2.55
N ASP A 139 13.43 -12.75 -3.36
CA ASP A 139 13.80 -13.82 -4.30
C ASP A 139 15.31 -13.81 -4.63
N ILE A 140 16.16 -13.58 -3.60
CA ILE A 140 17.63 -13.65 -3.75
C ILE A 140 18.04 -15.08 -4.14
N LYS A 141 18.70 -15.21 -5.29
CA LYS A 141 19.24 -16.46 -5.86
C LYS A 141 20.23 -16.13 -7.00
N PRO A 142 21.13 -17.05 -7.43
CA PRO A 142 22.13 -16.75 -8.46
C PRO A 142 21.54 -16.23 -9.79
N ALA A 143 20.37 -16.73 -10.21
CA ALA A 143 19.73 -16.28 -11.44
C ALA A 143 19.31 -14.79 -11.43
N ASN A 144 19.07 -14.21 -10.25
CA ASN A 144 18.70 -12.80 -10.08
C ASN A 144 19.92 -11.87 -9.83
N ILE A 145 21.15 -12.40 -9.96
CA ILE A 145 22.39 -11.66 -9.76
C ILE A 145 23.25 -11.68 -11.03
N PHE A 146 23.82 -10.53 -11.36
CA PHE A 146 24.86 -10.38 -12.38
C PHE A 146 26.16 -9.89 -11.73
N ILE A 147 27.29 -10.31 -12.26
CA ILE A 147 28.63 -9.87 -11.84
C ILE A 147 29.10 -8.76 -12.77
N MET A 148 29.56 -7.66 -12.18
CA MET A 148 30.12 -6.49 -12.86
C MET A 148 31.62 -6.68 -13.15
N GLU A 149 32.22 -5.84 -14.00
CA GLU A 149 33.64 -5.96 -14.40
C GLU A 149 34.62 -5.80 -13.22
N ASN A 150 34.23 -5.09 -12.16
CA ASN A 150 34.95 -4.94 -10.89
C ASN A 150 34.72 -6.11 -9.91
N GLY A 151 33.93 -7.13 -10.28
CA GLY A 151 33.59 -8.28 -9.43
C GLY A 151 32.41 -8.05 -8.46
N GLU A 152 31.87 -6.84 -8.39
CA GLU A 152 30.68 -6.54 -7.59
C GLU A 152 29.41 -7.18 -8.16
N VAL A 153 28.37 -7.29 -7.33
CA VAL A 153 27.05 -7.75 -7.77
C VAL A 153 26.19 -6.61 -8.31
N LYS A 154 25.28 -6.97 -9.21
CA LYS A 154 24.11 -6.18 -9.59
C LYS A 154 22.84 -7.02 -9.46
N LEU A 155 21.91 -6.56 -8.64
CA LEU A 155 20.60 -7.21 -8.41
C LEU A 155 19.61 -6.90 -9.54
N ILE A 156 18.85 -7.92 -9.96
CA ILE A 156 17.82 -7.83 -11.01
C ILE A 156 16.48 -8.47 -10.57
N ASP A 157 15.40 -8.16 -11.29
CA ASP A 157 14.04 -8.68 -11.10
C ASP A 157 13.42 -8.42 -9.72
N PHE A 158 12.93 -7.18 -9.54
CA PHE A 158 12.21 -6.74 -8.35
C PHE A 158 10.72 -7.17 -8.36
N GLY A 159 10.34 -8.15 -9.20
CA GLY A 159 8.94 -8.58 -9.39
C GLY A 159 8.28 -9.23 -8.17
N GLU A 160 9.06 -9.68 -7.20
CA GLU A 160 8.58 -10.20 -5.90
C GLU A 160 8.94 -9.27 -4.72
N SER A 161 9.61 -8.14 -4.98
CA SER A 161 10.01 -7.16 -3.96
C SER A 161 8.82 -6.38 -3.41
N LYS A 162 9.01 -5.72 -2.26
CA LYS A 162 7.93 -4.96 -1.61
C LYS A 162 8.46 -3.78 -0.80
N ASP A 163 7.76 -2.65 -0.89
CA ASP A 163 7.85 -1.53 0.04
C ASP A 163 7.28 -1.90 1.43
N TYR A 164 7.94 -1.40 2.47
CA TYR A 164 7.41 -1.26 3.81
C TYR A 164 7.82 0.11 4.37
N PHE A 165 6.94 0.75 5.14
CA PHE A 165 7.32 1.99 5.82
C PHE A 165 8.19 1.65 7.03
N TYR A 166 9.41 2.18 7.06
CA TYR A 166 10.26 2.17 8.23
C TYR A 166 9.96 3.43 9.04
N ASP A 167 9.32 3.25 10.20
CA ASP A 167 9.17 4.30 11.21
C ASP A 167 10.32 4.17 12.23
N PRO A 168 11.24 5.14 12.31
CA PRO A 168 12.38 5.09 13.23
C PRO A 168 11.98 5.15 14.71
N GLU A 169 10.75 5.56 15.05
CA GLU A 169 10.33 5.78 16.45
C GLU A 169 9.64 4.57 17.08
N ASP A 170 9.34 3.50 16.31
CA ASP A 170 8.81 2.23 16.83
C ASP A 170 9.56 1.01 16.24
N GLU A 171 10.77 0.76 16.77
CA GLU A 171 11.56 -0.43 16.47
C GLU A 171 10.82 -1.76 16.79
N SER A 172 9.82 -1.71 17.69
CA SER A 172 9.19 -2.92 18.25
C SER A 172 8.15 -3.58 17.34
N LYS A 173 7.61 -2.86 16.33
CA LYS A 173 6.48 -3.35 15.50
C LYS A 173 6.73 -3.40 13.99
N ASN A 174 7.80 -2.76 13.48
CA ASN A 174 7.91 -2.47 12.04
C ASN A 174 8.69 -3.50 11.19
N THR A 175 9.01 -4.69 11.70
CA THR A 175 9.74 -5.72 10.92
C THR A 175 9.07 -7.09 10.81
N TYR A 176 8.20 -7.48 11.75
CA TYR A 176 7.37 -8.69 11.62
C TYR A 176 6.12 -8.35 10.82
N THR A 177 5.93 -9.02 9.69
CA THR A 177 4.82 -8.71 8.77
C THR A 177 4.18 -9.98 8.23
N MET A 178 2.84 -10.00 8.20
CA MET A 178 2.06 -11.08 7.59
C MET A 178 2.18 -11.02 6.05
N ALA A 179 3.29 -11.52 5.53
CA ALA A 179 3.66 -11.42 4.11
C ALA A 179 3.23 -12.66 3.32
N THR A 180 2.91 -12.49 2.04
CA THR A 180 2.66 -13.62 1.13
C THR A 180 3.95 -14.42 0.98
N ILE A 181 3.88 -15.76 1.03
CA ILE A 181 5.05 -16.58 0.74
C ILE A 181 5.36 -16.47 -0.75
N ARG A 182 6.56 -15.97 -1.07
CA ARG A 182 7.09 -15.81 -2.43
C ARG A 182 8.60 -16.10 -2.41
N GLY A 183 9.19 -16.23 -3.60
CA GLY A 183 10.59 -16.62 -3.79
C GLY A 183 10.73 -18.01 -4.43
N THR A 184 11.97 -18.49 -4.49
CA THR A 184 12.33 -19.79 -5.08
C THR A 184 12.58 -20.81 -3.96
N PRO A 185 11.85 -21.95 -3.88
CA PRO A 185 11.82 -22.82 -2.68
C PRO A 185 13.17 -23.20 -2.07
N GLN A 186 14.18 -23.52 -2.90
CA GLN A 186 15.53 -23.88 -2.46
C GLN A 186 16.25 -22.78 -1.65
N TYR A 187 15.84 -21.51 -1.80
CA TYR A 187 16.46 -20.35 -1.15
C TYR A 187 15.58 -19.72 -0.06
N LEU A 188 14.38 -20.26 0.22
CA LEU A 188 13.51 -19.73 1.27
C LEU A 188 14.15 -19.88 2.66
N SER A 189 13.95 -18.89 3.53
CA SER A 189 14.27 -19.03 4.96
C SER A 189 13.40 -20.10 5.64
N PRO A 190 13.81 -20.69 6.77
CA PRO A 190 13.11 -21.86 7.33
C PRO A 190 11.63 -21.64 7.65
N ILE A 191 11.27 -20.44 8.15
CA ILE A 191 9.88 -20.06 8.43
C ILE A 191 9.02 -19.98 7.15
N LEU A 192 9.59 -19.47 6.05
CA LEU A 192 8.96 -19.45 4.73
C LEU A 192 8.86 -20.87 4.13
N TRP A 193 9.93 -21.68 4.24
CA TRP A 193 9.93 -23.05 3.76
C TRP A 193 8.88 -23.90 4.47
N LYS A 194 8.83 -23.86 5.81
CA LYS A 194 7.84 -24.59 6.62
C LYS A 194 6.41 -24.20 6.20
N ALA A 195 6.09 -22.91 6.19
CA ALA A 195 4.74 -22.45 5.86
C ALA A 195 4.34 -22.74 4.40
N HIS A 196 5.30 -22.86 3.48
CA HIS A 196 5.05 -23.12 2.05
C HIS A 196 4.97 -24.60 1.68
N VAL A 197 5.86 -25.42 2.25
CA VAL A 197 6.13 -26.80 1.81
C VAL A 197 5.67 -27.84 2.83
N VAL A 198 5.72 -27.52 4.13
CA VAL A 198 5.35 -28.44 5.21
C VAL A 198 3.90 -28.24 5.65
N ASP A 199 3.51 -27.00 5.96
CA ASP A 199 2.18 -26.69 6.51
C ASP A 199 1.08 -26.58 5.42
N GLY A 200 1.48 -26.36 4.16
CA GLY A 200 0.70 -26.48 2.92
C GLY A 200 -0.47 -25.50 2.70
N ASN A 201 -1.04 -24.93 3.77
CA ASN A 201 -2.31 -24.19 3.75
C ASN A 201 -2.13 -22.66 3.86
N SER A 202 -0.95 -22.20 4.25
CA SER A 202 -0.68 -20.80 4.57
C SER A 202 -0.23 -20.00 3.34
N ARG A 203 -1.15 -19.22 2.75
CA ARG A 203 -0.78 -18.22 1.71
C ARG A 203 0.03 -17.04 2.24
N TYR A 204 0.06 -16.86 3.56
CA TYR A 204 0.83 -15.83 4.25
C TYR A 204 1.49 -16.42 5.49
N VAL A 205 2.65 -15.90 5.87
CA VAL A 205 3.29 -16.17 7.16
C VAL A 205 3.73 -14.85 7.77
N GLU A 206 3.71 -14.77 9.10
CA GLU A 206 4.35 -13.66 9.82
C GLU A 206 5.82 -13.99 10.01
N HIS A 207 6.71 -13.13 9.50
CA HIS A 207 8.15 -13.31 9.58
C HIS A 207 8.86 -11.96 9.39
N ASN A 208 10.16 -11.91 9.69
CA ASN A 208 10.99 -10.78 9.34
C ASN A 208 11.50 -10.92 7.89
N ILE A 209 11.02 -10.02 7.03
CA ILE A 209 11.28 -10.02 5.59
C ILE A 209 12.77 -9.82 5.26
N TYR A 210 13.46 -8.91 5.96
CA TYR A 210 14.87 -8.61 5.74
C TYR A 210 15.76 -9.75 6.24
N LYS A 211 15.49 -10.28 7.45
CA LYS A 211 16.19 -11.46 7.99
C LYS A 211 15.99 -12.69 7.10
N SER A 212 14.91 -12.76 6.32
CA SER A 212 14.70 -13.86 5.36
C SER A 212 15.59 -13.71 4.12
N ASP A 213 15.72 -12.51 3.55
CA ASP A 213 16.67 -12.25 2.45
C ASP A 213 18.14 -12.44 2.89
N VAL A 214 18.47 -12.21 4.17
CA VAL A 214 19.79 -12.56 4.75
C VAL A 214 20.05 -14.07 4.64
N PHE A 215 19.07 -14.92 5.00
CA PHE A 215 19.23 -16.37 4.91
C PHE A 215 19.36 -16.83 3.46
N SER A 216 18.52 -16.31 2.55
CA SER A 216 18.62 -16.53 1.10
C SER A 216 20.01 -16.19 0.56
N SER A 217 20.58 -15.08 1.02
CA SER A 217 21.94 -14.63 0.68
C SER A 217 23.02 -15.57 1.26
N GLY A 218 22.85 -16.04 2.50
CA GLY A 218 23.75 -17.01 3.12
C GLY A 218 23.81 -18.34 2.37
N LEU A 219 22.65 -18.85 1.94
CA LEU A 219 22.54 -20.05 1.11
C LEU A 219 23.24 -19.87 -0.24
N LEU A 220 23.05 -18.71 -0.88
CA LEU A 220 23.69 -18.36 -2.14
C LEU A 220 25.21 -18.34 -2.02
N ILE A 221 25.77 -17.66 -1.02
CA ILE A 221 27.22 -17.58 -0.84
C ILE A 221 27.82 -18.94 -0.47
N TYR A 222 27.14 -19.74 0.38
CA TYR A 222 27.56 -21.13 0.65
C TYR A 222 27.60 -21.95 -0.64
N GLN A 223 26.55 -21.90 -1.46
CA GLN A 223 26.47 -22.64 -2.73
C GLN A 223 27.65 -22.31 -3.67
N LEU A 224 28.02 -21.03 -3.80
CA LEU A 224 29.21 -20.65 -4.56
C LEU A 224 30.48 -21.25 -3.95
N ALA A 225 30.68 -21.08 -2.65
CA ALA A 225 31.90 -21.47 -1.95
C ALA A 225 32.11 -23.00 -1.92
N ALA A 226 31.04 -23.79 -1.80
CA ALA A 226 31.09 -25.24 -1.78
C ALA A 226 31.03 -25.89 -3.18
N ILE A 227 30.47 -25.20 -4.19
CA ILE A 227 30.09 -25.74 -5.52
C ILE A 227 28.97 -26.82 -5.46
N GLU A 228 28.37 -27.00 -4.27
CA GLU A 228 27.33 -27.99 -3.96
C GLU A 228 25.90 -27.40 -4.04
N GLU A 229 24.88 -28.18 -3.70
CA GLU A 229 23.48 -27.72 -3.62
C GLU A 229 23.00 -27.63 -2.17
N VAL A 230 22.26 -26.57 -1.85
CA VAL A 230 21.74 -26.26 -0.51
C VAL A 230 20.39 -26.94 -0.19
N THR A 231 20.04 -27.97 -0.95
CA THR A 231 18.73 -28.62 -0.88
C THR A 231 18.53 -29.26 0.50
N GLY A 232 17.51 -28.80 1.23
CA GLY A 232 17.18 -29.28 2.59
C GLY A 232 17.78 -28.44 3.73
N PHE A 233 18.69 -27.50 3.47
CA PHE A 233 19.29 -26.63 4.52
C PHE A 233 18.25 -25.75 5.23
N ASN A 234 17.13 -25.46 4.57
CA ASN A 234 16.01 -24.68 5.11
C ASN A 234 14.88 -25.55 5.71
N ASN A 235 14.98 -26.87 5.66
CA ASN A 235 13.96 -27.78 6.16
C ASN A 235 14.23 -28.20 7.61
N LYS A 236 13.19 -28.37 8.44
CA LYS A 236 13.32 -29.01 9.76
C LYS A 236 12.09 -29.86 10.08
N THR A 237 12.20 -31.14 9.77
CA THR A 237 11.19 -32.18 10.03
C THR A 237 11.86 -33.38 10.73
N PRO A 238 11.10 -34.35 11.28
CA PRO A 238 11.69 -35.56 11.85
C PRO A 238 12.54 -36.40 10.88
N GLN A 239 12.47 -36.13 9.57
CA GLN A 239 13.23 -36.80 8.51
C GLN A 239 14.38 -35.95 7.95
N THR A 240 14.52 -34.68 8.32
CA THR A 240 15.54 -33.76 7.78
C THR A 240 15.78 -32.61 8.75
N ASP A 241 16.97 -32.52 9.34
CA ASP A 241 17.39 -31.38 10.16
C ASP A 241 18.38 -30.50 9.39
N GLY A 242 17.85 -29.50 8.69
CA GLY A 242 18.62 -28.53 7.92
C GLY A 242 19.59 -27.70 8.77
N GLU A 243 19.32 -27.53 10.07
CA GLU A 243 20.26 -26.87 10.98
C GLU A 243 21.51 -27.74 11.20
N GLN A 244 21.34 -29.06 11.34
CA GLN A 244 22.49 -29.99 11.40
C GLN A 244 23.23 -30.08 10.06
N LEU A 245 22.51 -30.07 8.93
CA LEU A 245 23.14 -30.00 7.60
C LEU A 245 24.02 -28.75 7.46
N ILE A 246 23.50 -27.57 7.84
CA ILE A 246 24.27 -26.31 7.86
C ILE A 246 25.51 -26.42 8.76
N LYS A 247 25.40 -27.02 9.95
CA LYS A 247 26.54 -27.20 10.87
C LYS A 247 27.65 -28.04 10.26
N GLN A 248 27.32 -29.20 9.67
CA GLN A 248 28.33 -30.04 9.00
C GLN A 248 28.92 -29.34 7.78
N ALA A 249 28.07 -28.67 6.98
CA ALA A 249 28.46 -27.94 5.78
C ALA A 249 29.47 -26.81 6.08
N LEU A 250 29.29 -26.07 7.17
CA LEU A 250 30.23 -25.04 7.61
C LEU A 250 31.58 -25.64 8.05
N ILE A 251 31.58 -26.78 8.76
CA ILE A 251 32.81 -27.49 9.18
C ILE A 251 33.62 -27.98 7.97
N GLU A 252 32.97 -28.40 6.88
CA GLU A 252 33.68 -28.72 5.63
C GLU A 252 34.19 -27.47 4.89
N LEU A 253 33.59 -26.30 5.15
CA LEU A 253 33.96 -25.03 4.53
C LEU A 253 35.16 -24.37 5.21
N GLU A 254 35.30 -24.49 6.54
CA GLU A 254 36.49 -24.04 7.30
C GLU A 254 37.79 -24.75 6.87
N LYS A 255 37.69 -25.91 6.21
CA LYS A 255 38.85 -26.62 5.61
C LYS A 255 39.35 -25.99 4.31
N LYS A 256 38.59 -25.05 3.71
CA LYS A 256 38.84 -24.46 2.38
C LYS A 256 39.05 -22.94 2.43
N TYR A 257 38.41 -22.23 3.36
CA TYR A 257 38.35 -20.77 3.45
C TYR A 257 38.57 -20.30 4.88
N SER A 258 38.93 -19.01 5.06
CA SER A 258 39.19 -18.46 6.38
C SER A 258 37.98 -18.52 7.31
N ASN A 259 38.25 -18.76 8.61
CA ASN A 259 37.21 -18.77 9.63
C ASN A 259 36.41 -17.45 9.64
N GLN A 260 37.01 -16.31 9.28
CA GLN A 260 36.29 -15.03 9.19
C GLN A 260 35.21 -15.06 8.10
N PHE A 261 35.55 -15.53 6.90
CA PHE A 261 34.60 -15.71 5.80
C PHE A 261 33.49 -16.69 6.17
N VAL A 262 33.84 -17.85 6.73
CA VAL A 262 32.86 -18.90 7.10
C VAL A 262 31.95 -18.45 8.26
N ASN A 263 32.46 -17.71 9.25
CA ASN A 263 31.63 -17.18 10.34
C ASN A 263 30.58 -16.17 9.85
N ILE A 264 30.85 -15.40 8.80
CA ILE A 264 29.83 -14.48 8.23
C ILE A 264 28.71 -15.29 7.56
N ILE A 265 29.05 -16.37 6.82
CA ILE A 265 28.05 -17.30 6.28
C ILE A 265 27.24 -17.94 7.43
N ALA A 266 27.90 -18.34 8.52
CA ALA A 266 27.24 -18.93 9.69
C ALA A 266 26.24 -17.96 10.34
N LEU A 267 26.58 -16.67 10.48
CA LEU A 267 25.65 -15.62 10.95
C LEU A 267 24.44 -15.48 10.03
N MET A 268 24.65 -15.50 8.71
CA MET A 268 23.56 -15.40 7.73
C MET A 268 22.65 -16.63 7.74
N LEU A 269 23.21 -17.81 8.02
CA LEU A 269 22.52 -19.10 8.07
C LEU A 269 21.98 -19.50 9.46
N ILE A 270 21.91 -18.58 10.44
CA ILE A 270 21.25 -18.86 11.72
C ILE A 270 19.78 -19.24 11.45
N PHE A 271 19.36 -20.41 11.94
CA PHE A 271 18.08 -21.03 11.58
C PHE A 271 16.87 -20.25 12.13
N GLU A 272 16.92 -19.86 13.41
CA GLU A 272 15.93 -19.02 14.07
C GLU A 272 16.10 -17.54 13.69
N GLU A 273 15.04 -16.89 13.21
CA GLU A 273 15.14 -15.53 12.63
C GLU A 273 15.41 -14.41 13.66
N SER A 274 15.12 -14.69 14.93
CA SER A 274 15.40 -13.79 16.06
C SER A 274 16.90 -13.71 16.39
N GLY A 275 17.64 -14.81 16.23
CA GLY A 275 19.10 -14.85 16.44
C GLY A 275 19.92 -14.44 15.23
N ARG A 276 19.33 -14.43 14.03
CA ARG A 276 19.97 -13.99 12.77
C ARG A 276 20.12 -12.46 12.77
N PRO A 277 21.26 -11.86 12.38
CA PRO A 277 21.38 -10.42 12.16
C PRO A 277 20.75 -9.97 10.82
N SER A 278 20.51 -8.68 10.66
CA SER A 278 20.04 -8.03 9.42
C SER A 278 21.20 -7.50 8.57
N PHE A 279 20.93 -7.04 7.34
CA PHE A 279 22.00 -6.54 6.47
C PHE A 279 22.71 -5.32 7.02
N VAL A 280 21.99 -4.42 7.70
CA VAL A 280 22.57 -3.24 8.37
C VAL A 280 23.52 -3.66 9.50
N GLU A 281 23.12 -4.64 10.32
CA GLU A 281 23.96 -5.18 11.40
C GLU A 281 25.21 -5.90 10.86
N ILE A 282 25.09 -6.64 9.75
CA ILE A 282 26.24 -7.32 9.12
C ILE A 282 27.17 -6.32 8.41
N GLU A 283 26.64 -5.34 7.69
CA GLU A 283 27.44 -4.29 7.02
C GLU A 283 28.26 -3.49 8.05
N GLN A 284 27.67 -3.14 9.19
CA GLN A 284 28.39 -2.48 10.29
C GLN A 284 29.56 -3.32 10.81
N LEU A 285 29.43 -4.65 10.90
CA LEU A 285 30.55 -5.54 11.28
C LEU A 285 31.70 -5.53 10.26
N PHE A 286 31.41 -5.40 8.96
CA PHE A 286 32.44 -5.22 7.94
C PHE A 286 33.14 -3.86 8.07
N ILE A 287 32.39 -2.77 8.24
CA ILE A 287 32.93 -1.41 8.38
C ILE A 287 33.81 -1.30 9.63
N GLU A 288 33.36 -1.83 10.77
CA GLU A 288 34.16 -1.86 12.01
C GLU A 288 35.43 -2.71 11.86
N HIS A 289 35.37 -3.83 11.12
CA HIS A 289 36.55 -4.64 10.85
C HIS A 289 37.55 -3.94 9.93
N GLU A 290 37.09 -3.29 8.84
CA GLU A 290 37.99 -2.59 7.92
C GLU A 290 38.68 -1.40 8.61
N ASN A 291 37.95 -0.63 9.41
CA ASN A 291 38.53 0.45 10.20
C ASN A 291 39.56 -0.08 11.22
N GLN A 292 39.24 -1.15 11.95
CA GLN A 292 40.21 -1.80 12.86
C GLN A 292 41.44 -2.36 12.12
N ALA A 293 41.30 -2.83 10.88
CA ALA A 293 42.42 -3.28 10.05
C ALA A 293 43.31 -2.10 9.60
N ARG A 294 42.70 -0.98 9.18
CA ARG A 294 43.41 0.27 8.84
C ARG A 294 44.12 0.90 10.05
N GLU A 295 43.54 0.80 11.24
CA GLU A 295 44.13 1.24 12.51
C GLU A 295 45.29 0.34 12.95
N THR A 296 45.12 -0.99 12.91
CA THR A 296 46.19 -1.95 13.28
C THR A 296 47.32 -2.05 12.24
N ALA A 297 47.10 -1.64 10.98
CA ALA A 297 48.18 -1.42 10.03
C ALA A 297 49.16 -0.31 10.48
N ASN A 298 48.70 0.65 11.30
CA ASN A 298 49.53 1.71 11.88
C ASN A 298 49.98 1.42 13.32
N LEU A 299 49.42 0.41 14.00
CA LEU A 299 49.67 0.12 15.41
C LEU A 299 49.91 -1.37 15.68
N LYS A 300 51.13 -1.68 16.15
CA LYS A 300 51.48 -3.01 16.65
C LYS A 300 50.54 -3.40 17.82
N GLU A 301 50.22 -4.70 17.87
CA GLU A 301 49.19 -5.33 18.71
C GLU A 301 49.27 -5.05 20.24
N PRO A 302 48.20 -5.34 21.03
CA PRO A 302 46.93 -6.01 20.67
C PRO A 302 45.63 -5.36 21.18
N LYS A 303 44.54 -5.39 20.38
CA LYS A 303 43.13 -5.38 20.91
C LYS A 303 42.00 -5.80 19.94
N LYS A 304 42.20 -6.81 19.08
CA LYS A 304 41.13 -7.45 18.28
C LYS A 304 40.01 -8.03 19.18
N ARG A 305 38.88 -7.34 19.38
CA ARG A 305 37.79 -7.85 20.26
C ARG A 305 36.36 -7.85 19.73
N LYS A 306 35.77 -6.77 19.18
CA LYS A 306 34.31 -6.76 18.94
C LYS A 306 33.77 -7.85 17.98
N LEU A 307 34.34 -8.00 16.77
CA LEU A 307 33.92 -9.08 15.86
C LEU A 307 34.19 -10.47 16.47
N ASN A 308 35.34 -10.62 17.16
CA ASN A 308 35.68 -11.83 17.89
C ASN A 308 34.71 -12.11 19.05
N GLU A 309 34.13 -11.10 19.70
CA GLU A 309 33.19 -11.27 20.82
C GLU A 309 31.81 -11.74 20.31
N TYR A 310 31.30 -11.19 19.20
CA TYR A 310 30.09 -11.74 18.55
C TYR A 310 30.31 -13.16 18.02
N ILE A 311 31.43 -13.42 17.32
CA ILE A 311 31.80 -14.76 16.86
C ILE A 311 31.98 -15.72 18.04
N ARG A 312 32.53 -15.27 19.17
CA ARG A 312 32.73 -16.10 20.38
C ARG A 312 31.45 -16.36 21.14
N MET A 313 30.54 -15.39 21.24
CA MET A 313 29.20 -15.57 21.82
C MET A 313 28.38 -16.55 20.99
N TYR A 314 28.42 -16.45 19.65
CA TYR A 314 27.78 -17.41 18.77
C TYR A 314 28.43 -18.80 18.90
N ASN A 315 29.76 -18.90 18.88
CA ASN A 315 30.47 -20.15 19.11
C ASN A 315 30.17 -20.77 20.49
N GLN A 316 29.85 -19.96 21.51
CA GLN A 316 29.45 -20.43 22.83
C GLN A 316 28.02 -21.02 22.81
N GLN A 317 27.08 -20.41 22.08
CA GLN A 317 25.76 -21.02 21.79
C GLN A 317 25.88 -22.29 20.94
N PHE A 318 26.72 -22.27 19.90
CA PHE A 318 27.00 -23.40 19.00
C PHE A 318 27.59 -24.61 19.75
N ASN A 319 28.58 -24.37 20.61
CA ASN A 319 29.14 -25.40 21.51
C ASN A 319 28.13 -25.88 22.57
N THR A 320 27.13 -25.07 22.93
CA THR A 320 26.05 -25.49 23.83
C THR A 320 25.09 -26.43 23.10
N LEU A 321 24.73 -26.13 21.85
CA LEU A 321 23.94 -27.00 20.98
C LEU A 321 24.66 -28.35 20.68
N LEU A 322 25.99 -28.34 20.53
CA LEU A 322 26.78 -29.57 20.36
C LEU A 322 26.92 -30.41 21.65
N LYS A 323 26.82 -29.79 22.83
CA LYS A 323 26.92 -30.49 24.13
C LYS A 323 25.57 -30.91 24.71
N ALA A 324 24.46 -30.58 24.04
CA ALA A 324 23.10 -30.91 24.47
C ALA A 324 22.68 -32.38 24.21
N GLN A 325 23.62 -33.33 24.23
CA GLN A 325 23.34 -34.77 24.27
C GLN A 325 24.01 -35.45 25.47
N PRO A 326 23.26 -35.70 26.57
CA PRO A 326 23.56 -36.76 27.52
C PRO A 326 23.10 -38.10 26.95
N ILE A 327 23.97 -39.11 26.98
CA ILE A 327 23.60 -40.50 26.67
C ILE A 327 22.71 -41.04 27.81
N GLY A 328 21.61 -41.71 27.44
CA GLY A 328 20.40 -41.86 28.25
C GLY A 328 20.46 -42.63 29.58
N SER A 329 19.36 -42.52 30.33
CA SER A 329 18.82 -43.57 31.23
C SER A 329 17.37 -43.24 31.65
N GLN A 330 16.72 -44.19 32.34
CA GLN A 330 15.26 -44.28 32.53
C GLN A 330 14.73 -43.43 33.72
N SER A 331 13.46 -42.97 33.68
CA SER A 331 12.34 -43.54 34.49
C SER A 331 11.19 -42.58 34.92
N VAL A 332 9.95 -43.00 34.60
CA VAL A 332 8.78 -43.17 35.50
C VAL A 332 8.22 -41.99 36.37
N SER A 333 7.27 -41.25 35.76
CA SER A 333 5.89 -40.97 36.28
C SER A 333 5.55 -39.84 37.28
N LYS A 334 4.25 -39.48 37.25
CA LYS A 334 3.39 -38.80 38.27
C LYS A 334 3.59 -37.28 38.52
N SER A 335 2.59 -36.51 38.97
CA SER A 335 1.12 -36.44 38.69
C SER A 335 0.46 -35.32 39.52
N THR A 336 -0.55 -34.62 38.98
CA THR A 336 -1.43 -33.64 39.69
C THR A 336 -0.71 -32.39 40.27
N GLN A 337 -1.36 -31.30 40.70
CA GLN A 337 -2.77 -31.06 41.07
C GLN A 337 -3.29 -29.66 40.63
N LEU A 338 -4.48 -29.23 41.10
CA LEU A 338 -5.30 -28.14 40.55
C LEU A 338 -6.11 -27.40 41.65
N ILE A 339 -6.63 -26.19 41.35
CA ILE A 339 -7.71 -25.42 42.02
C ILE A 339 -7.39 -24.51 43.24
N SER A 340 -7.66 -23.20 43.08
CA SER A 340 -8.30 -22.19 44.00
C SER A 340 -8.02 -20.77 43.43
N GLN A 341 -8.89 -19.75 43.32
CA GLN A 341 -10.24 -19.36 43.83
C GLN A 341 -10.31 -19.04 45.34
N GLN A 342 -10.94 -17.94 45.83
CA GLN A 342 -11.68 -16.82 45.20
C GLN A 342 -11.91 -15.62 46.18
N GLN A 343 -12.26 -14.44 45.64
CA GLN A 343 -13.18 -13.37 46.16
C GLN A 343 -13.11 -12.74 47.58
N SER A 344 -13.18 -11.39 47.64
CA SER A 344 -14.14 -10.56 48.44
C SER A 344 -14.13 -9.10 47.89
N ASN A 345 -15.24 -8.40 47.58
CA ASN A 345 -16.28 -7.72 48.40
C ASN A 345 -15.78 -6.41 49.10
N ASN A 346 -16.52 -5.27 49.22
CA ASN A 346 -17.87 -4.86 48.76
C ASN A 346 -18.14 -3.32 48.95
N LEU A 347 -19.05 -2.71 48.14
CA LEU A 347 -20.06 -1.63 48.47
C LEU A 347 -19.60 -0.23 49.05
N SER A 348 -20.33 0.92 48.97
CA SER A 348 -21.53 1.39 48.21
C SER A 348 -21.86 2.92 48.39
N LYS A 349 -22.83 3.45 47.58
CA LYS A 349 -23.75 4.64 47.81
C LYS A 349 -23.18 6.08 47.64
N GLN A 350 -23.78 6.95 46.80
CA GLN A 350 -24.91 7.93 47.01
C GLN A 350 -24.59 9.05 48.03
N SER A 351 -24.90 10.36 47.87
CA SER A 351 -25.52 11.22 46.81
C SER A 351 -25.25 12.72 47.20
N ASN A 352 -25.86 13.85 46.76
CA ASN A 352 -27.04 14.23 45.95
C ASN A 352 -27.01 15.76 45.57
N LYS A 353 -27.94 16.24 44.71
CA LYS A 353 -28.40 17.66 44.52
C LYS A 353 -27.38 18.73 44.02
N GLU A 354 -27.72 19.90 43.45
CA GLU A 354 -28.83 20.56 42.69
C GLU A 354 -28.59 22.08 42.83
N ASN A 355 -28.57 22.87 41.75
CA ASN A 355 -29.17 24.23 41.71
C ASN A 355 -29.20 24.82 40.29
N GLN A 356 -29.96 25.92 40.10
CA GLN A 356 -30.41 26.44 38.80
C GLN A 356 -29.96 27.92 38.53
N ASN A 357 -30.45 28.48 37.40
CA ASN A 357 -30.78 29.90 37.15
C ASN A 357 -29.65 30.88 36.73
N ILE A 358 -29.88 31.91 35.87
CA ILE A 358 -30.89 32.16 34.80
C ILE A 358 -30.45 33.38 33.94
N ASN A 359 -30.94 33.54 32.69
CA ASN A 359 -30.84 34.73 31.79
C ASN A 359 -29.42 35.22 31.37
N GLY A 360 -29.25 36.06 30.33
CA GLY A 360 -30.19 36.53 29.28
C GLY A 360 -29.61 37.62 28.34
N ASP A 361 -30.29 37.83 27.21
CA ASP A 361 -30.33 39.00 26.31
C ASP A 361 -29.11 39.59 25.52
N SER A 362 -29.13 39.29 24.21
CA SER A 362 -29.39 40.20 23.05
C SER A 362 -28.77 41.62 22.89
N ASN A 363 -28.49 41.94 21.60
CA ASN A 363 -28.25 43.23 20.89
C ASN A 363 -26.81 43.48 20.36
N THR A 364 -26.51 44.10 19.21
CA THR A 364 -27.06 44.30 17.84
C THR A 364 -26.17 45.32 17.11
N ASN A 365 -26.02 45.21 15.77
CA ASN A 365 -25.63 46.27 14.80
C ASN A 365 -24.20 46.87 14.81
N GLY A 366 -23.62 47.03 13.60
CA GLY A 366 -22.36 47.76 13.36
C GLY A 366 -21.71 47.46 11.99
N ASN A 367 -21.99 48.28 10.97
CA ASN A 367 -21.44 48.23 9.59
C ASN A 367 -20.37 49.36 9.41
N PRO A 368 -19.67 49.57 8.26
CA PRO A 368 -19.67 48.89 6.94
C PRO A 368 -18.24 48.69 6.29
N THR A 369 -18.21 48.46 4.96
CA THR A 369 -17.07 48.50 4.00
C THR A 369 -16.18 47.23 3.88
N SER A 370 -15.66 46.82 2.71
CA SER A 370 -15.78 47.35 1.33
C SER A 370 -15.89 46.25 0.24
N THR A 371 -16.65 46.57 -0.81
CA THR A 371 -16.66 46.03 -2.19
C THR A 371 -15.92 44.71 -2.53
N LYS A 372 -16.72 43.69 -2.92
CA LYS A 372 -16.49 42.85 -4.11
C LYS A 372 -17.82 42.29 -4.62
N SER A 373 -17.86 41.89 -5.90
CA SER A 373 -19.09 41.57 -6.65
C SER A 373 -19.92 40.48 -5.97
N ALA A 374 -21.18 40.80 -5.64
CA ALA A 374 -22.13 39.81 -5.16
C ALA A 374 -22.57 38.87 -6.30
N ILE A 375 -22.78 37.60 -5.98
CA ILE A 375 -23.27 36.59 -6.93
C ILE A 375 -24.77 36.84 -7.16
N ASN A 376 -25.17 37.13 -8.40
CA ASN A 376 -26.56 37.30 -8.78
C ASN A 376 -27.33 35.97 -8.60
N LYS A 377 -28.31 35.95 -7.71
CA LYS A 377 -28.94 34.71 -7.19
C LYS A 377 -30.34 34.40 -7.73
N GLU A 378 -30.88 35.25 -8.59
CA GLU A 378 -32.34 35.39 -8.72
C GLU A 378 -32.99 34.40 -9.69
N ASN A 379 -32.31 33.99 -10.77
CA ASN A 379 -32.93 33.16 -11.81
C ASN A 379 -32.96 31.64 -11.53
N TYR A 380 -32.03 31.10 -10.74
CA TYR A 380 -31.94 29.66 -10.44
C TYR A 380 -31.93 29.31 -8.94
N GLY A 381 -32.14 30.31 -8.07
CA GLY A 381 -32.03 30.17 -6.62
C GLY A 381 -33.02 29.22 -5.93
N GLN A 382 -33.94 28.59 -6.66
CA GLN A 382 -34.78 27.50 -6.16
C GLN A 382 -34.24 26.11 -6.53
N PHE A 383 -33.82 25.87 -7.78
CA PHE A 383 -33.25 24.60 -8.22
C PHE A 383 -32.03 24.20 -7.38
N TYR A 384 -31.09 25.14 -7.16
CA TYR A 384 -29.88 24.84 -6.39
C TYR A 384 -30.15 24.57 -4.89
N LYS A 385 -31.23 25.11 -4.29
CA LYS A 385 -31.65 24.78 -2.91
C LYS A 385 -32.04 23.31 -2.76
N GLU A 386 -32.57 22.70 -3.83
CA GLU A 386 -32.97 21.31 -3.86
C GLU A 386 -31.87 20.37 -4.37
N SER A 387 -30.67 20.88 -4.64
CA SER A 387 -29.51 20.10 -5.09
C SER A 387 -28.50 19.84 -3.96
N THR A 388 -27.54 18.95 -4.19
CA THR A 388 -26.28 18.90 -3.42
C THR A 388 -25.09 19.42 -4.22
N LEU A 389 -25.33 20.19 -5.29
CA LEU A 389 -24.29 20.80 -6.12
C LEU A 389 -23.68 21.99 -5.38
N ILE A 390 -22.34 22.05 -5.30
CA ILE A 390 -21.66 23.04 -4.46
C ILE A 390 -21.34 24.30 -5.26
N LEU A 391 -22.07 25.38 -4.95
CA LEU A 391 -21.77 26.74 -5.41
C LEU A 391 -20.56 27.30 -4.62
N ASN A 392 -19.34 27.05 -5.11
CA ASN A 392 -18.08 27.49 -4.49
C ASN A 392 -17.01 27.71 -5.57
N GLU A 393 -16.31 28.84 -5.53
CA GLU A 393 -15.24 29.20 -6.48
C GLU A 393 -14.01 28.26 -6.44
N ASN A 394 -13.87 27.42 -5.40
CA ASN A 394 -12.66 26.66 -5.13
C ASN A 394 -12.92 25.22 -4.66
N CYS A 395 -12.27 24.25 -5.31
CA CYS A 395 -12.20 22.86 -4.83
C CYS A 395 -10.93 22.65 -4.01
N TYR A 396 -10.97 21.77 -3.02
CA TYR A 396 -9.79 21.36 -2.25
C TYR A 396 -9.53 19.87 -2.41
N TRP A 397 -8.24 19.54 -2.53
CA TRP A 397 -7.71 18.18 -2.57
C TRP A 397 -6.73 18.01 -1.41
N PHE A 398 -6.69 16.83 -0.83
CA PHE A 398 -5.88 16.50 0.34
C PHE A 398 -5.13 15.21 0.04
N GLU A 399 -3.80 15.23 0.14
CA GLU A 399 -2.95 14.14 -0.33
C GLU A 399 -3.00 12.90 0.57
N PHE A 400 -3.56 11.79 0.10
CA PHE A 400 -3.60 10.53 0.85
C PHE A 400 -2.19 10.06 1.25
N GLY A 401 -1.92 9.99 2.55
CA GLY A 401 -0.63 9.57 3.10
C GLY A 401 0.49 10.61 3.04
N GLY A 402 0.27 11.75 2.40
CA GLY A 402 1.21 12.86 2.30
C GLY A 402 0.70 14.11 3.02
N SER A 403 1.40 15.22 2.87
CA SER A 403 1.16 16.48 3.58
C SER A 403 0.65 17.60 2.67
N SER A 404 0.40 17.36 1.38
CA SER A 404 -0.02 18.40 0.44
C SER A 404 -1.52 18.70 0.52
N ILE A 405 -1.87 19.99 0.45
CA ILE A 405 -3.22 20.50 0.22
C ILE A 405 -3.24 21.19 -1.15
N GLY A 406 -4.01 20.63 -2.08
CA GLY A 406 -4.34 21.29 -3.34
C GLY A 406 -5.54 22.23 -3.18
N LYS A 407 -5.44 23.44 -3.74
CA LYS A 407 -6.58 24.34 -3.96
C LYS A 407 -6.74 24.59 -5.46
N PHE A 408 -7.80 24.06 -6.06
CA PHE A 408 -8.24 24.45 -7.39
C PHE A 408 -9.07 25.74 -7.28
N SER A 409 -8.95 26.64 -8.25
CA SER A 409 -9.77 27.85 -8.32
C SER A 409 -10.39 27.95 -9.71
N ILE A 410 -11.72 27.99 -9.78
CA ILE A 410 -12.50 27.96 -11.03
C ILE A 410 -12.05 29.10 -11.97
N HIS A 411 -11.96 30.33 -11.46
CA HIS A 411 -11.51 31.49 -12.24
C HIS A 411 -10.04 31.41 -12.74
N LYS A 412 -9.25 30.44 -12.27
CA LYS A 412 -7.84 30.28 -12.64
C LYS A 412 -7.55 28.96 -13.36
N GLN A 413 -8.54 28.06 -13.45
CA GLN A 413 -8.48 26.73 -14.07
C GLN A 413 -7.22 25.92 -13.73
N LYS A 414 -6.71 26.06 -12.49
CA LYS A 414 -5.48 25.39 -12.05
C LYS A 414 -5.42 25.15 -10.55
N TRP A 415 -4.72 24.08 -10.19
CA TRP A 415 -4.30 23.77 -8.83
C TRP A 415 -3.18 24.70 -8.37
N LYS A 416 -3.31 25.25 -7.16
CA LYS A 416 -2.18 25.70 -6.34
C LYS A 416 -1.99 24.69 -5.21
N ILE A 417 -0.82 24.09 -5.12
CA ILE A 417 -0.46 23.21 -4.00
C ILE A 417 0.17 24.05 -2.88
N ALA A 418 -0.17 23.71 -1.64
CA ALA A 418 0.47 24.18 -0.42
C ALA A 418 0.79 22.98 0.48
N GLN A 419 1.70 23.13 1.42
CA GLN A 419 1.90 22.15 2.49
C GLN A 419 0.84 22.35 3.58
N ASN A 420 0.43 21.26 4.24
CA ASN A 420 -0.39 21.28 5.44
C ASN A 420 0.31 22.16 6.50
N PRO A 421 -0.35 23.20 7.04
CA PRO A 421 0.23 24.07 8.08
C PRO A 421 0.80 23.31 9.28
N ASP A 422 0.14 22.20 9.66
CA ASP A 422 0.51 21.37 10.81
C ASP A 422 1.69 20.42 10.50
N LYS A 423 2.18 20.39 9.25
CA LYS A 423 3.20 19.47 8.70
C LYS A 423 2.94 17.96 8.84
N THR A 424 1.85 17.55 9.50
CA THR A 424 1.44 16.14 9.58
C THR A 424 0.90 15.64 8.24
N ASN A 425 1.12 14.37 7.95
CA ASN A 425 0.47 13.72 6.83
C ASN A 425 -1.04 13.53 7.11
N PHE A 426 -1.84 13.54 6.05
CA PHE A 426 -3.20 13.03 6.07
C PHE A 426 -3.17 11.50 6.02
N PRO A 427 -4.15 10.80 6.62
CA PRO A 427 -4.24 9.35 6.49
C PRO A 427 -4.47 8.92 5.03
N TYR A 428 -4.32 7.63 4.76
CA TYR A 428 -4.77 7.05 3.49
C TYR A 428 -6.29 6.82 3.53
N HIS A 429 -6.99 7.11 2.43
CA HIS A 429 -8.37 6.68 2.15
C HIS A 429 -9.45 7.09 3.18
N PHE A 430 -9.26 8.24 3.83
CA PHE A 430 -10.32 8.97 4.51
C PHE A 430 -11.34 9.53 3.53
N SER A 431 -12.50 9.90 4.04
CA SER A 431 -13.58 10.51 3.27
C SER A 431 -13.65 12.01 3.55
N THR A 432 -14.05 12.80 2.54
CA THR A 432 -14.33 14.24 2.71
C THR A 432 -15.81 14.52 2.51
N ILE A 433 -16.31 15.56 3.20
CA ILE A 433 -17.66 16.10 3.00
C ILE A 433 -17.63 17.61 3.26
N TYR A 434 -18.25 18.38 2.38
CA TYR A 434 -18.39 19.83 2.57
C TYR A 434 -19.52 20.18 3.55
N ILE A 435 -19.26 21.16 4.43
CA ILE A 435 -20.20 21.67 5.44
C ILE A 435 -20.53 23.13 5.08
N PRO A 436 -21.70 23.42 4.46
CA PRO A 436 -22.03 24.73 3.91
C PRO A 436 -22.01 25.88 4.93
N GLU A 437 -22.47 25.64 6.15
CA GLU A 437 -22.56 26.65 7.22
C GLU A 437 -21.17 27.08 7.70
N GLN A 438 -20.19 26.18 7.63
CA GLN A 438 -18.80 26.44 8.03
C GLN A 438 -17.91 26.86 6.85
N LYS A 439 -18.42 26.77 5.60
CA LYS A 439 -17.68 26.98 4.35
C LYS A 439 -16.34 26.20 4.33
N GLY A 440 -16.41 24.95 4.76
CA GLY A 440 -15.25 24.11 5.01
C GLY A 440 -15.56 22.63 4.83
N TYR A 441 -14.55 21.80 5.08
CA TYR A 441 -14.63 20.35 4.89
C TYR A 441 -14.40 19.63 6.22
N PHE A 442 -15.11 18.52 6.43
CA PHE A 442 -14.72 17.51 7.41
C PHE A 442 -13.91 16.43 6.69
N LEU A 443 -12.80 16.03 7.30
CA LEU A 443 -11.94 14.92 6.87
C LEU A 443 -12.14 13.80 7.88
N LEU A 444 -12.68 12.67 7.43
CA LEU A 444 -13.26 11.63 8.28
C LEU A 444 -12.63 10.26 8.03
N GLY A 445 -12.16 9.62 9.10
CA GLY A 445 -11.64 8.25 9.06
C GLY A 445 -10.21 8.17 8.54
N GLY A 446 -9.80 6.97 8.15
CA GLY A 446 -8.40 6.65 7.89
C GLY A 446 -7.96 5.39 8.64
N GLN A 447 -6.65 5.25 8.83
CA GLN A 447 -6.03 4.16 9.60
C GLN A 447 -6.26 4.24 11.13
N SER A 448 -6.90 5.30 11.63
CA SER A 448 -7.28 5.48 13.03
C SER A 448 -8.52 6.38 13.16
N ASN A 449 -9.30 6.21 14.23
CA ASN A 449 -10.57 6.92 14.46
C ASN A 449 -10.40 8.35 15.00
N ILE A 450 -9.22 8.72 15.49
CA ILE A 450 -8.87 10.11 15.84
C ILE A 450 -8.73 11.02 14.62
N ASN A 451 -8.81 10.47 13.40
CA ASN A 451 -8.82 11.24 12.17
C ASN A 451 -10.22 11.81 11.86
N PHE A 452 -10.73 12.68 12.74
CA PHE A 452 -11.80 13.61 12.41
C PHE A 452 -11.26 15.03 12.51
N ARG A 453 -10.68 15.51 11.41
CA ARG A 453 -10.14 16.87 11.30
C ARG A 453 -11.14 17.77 10.58
N THR A 454 -11.04 19.07 10.81
CA THR A 454 -11.85 20.08 10.10
C THR A 454 -10.92 21.02 9.32
N PHE A 455 -11.38 21.51 8.17
CA PHE A 455 -10.64 22.45 7.33
C PHE A 455 -11.54 23.62 6.92
N VAL A 456 -11.27 24.81 7.45
CA VAL A 456 -12.10 26.01 7.34
C VAL A 456 -11.25 27.21 6.96
N ASN A 457 -11.71 28.03 6.01
CA ASN A 457 -11.02 29.25 5.57
C ASN A 457 -9.54 29.07 5.17
N GLY A 458 -9.17 27.87 4.68
CA GLY A 458 -7.80 27.56 4.26
C GLY A 458 -6.86 27.10 5.40
N LYS A 459 -7.38 26.85 6.60
CA LYS A 459 -6.62 26.32 7.74
C LYS A 459 -7.20 24.98 8.19
N MET A 460 -6.33 24.07 8.61
CA MET A 460 -6.74 22.93 9.45
C MET A 460 -7.16 23.46 10.84
N ALA A 461 -8.09 22.76 11.48
CA ALA A 461 -8.45 22.96 12.87
C ALA A 461 -8.59 21.61 13.59
N ILE A 462 -8.41 21.68 14.92
CA ILE A 462 -8.14 20.55 15.82
C ILE A 462 -9.24 19.47 15.75
N SER A 463 -8.86 18.22 16.08
CA SER A 463 -9.73 17.06 16.07
C SER A 463 -11.06 17.32 16.78
N LYS A 464 -12.16 17.01 16.08
CA LYS A 464 -13.47 16.80 16.72
C LYS A 464 -13.46 15.47 17.49
N ASN A 465 -14.54 15.17 18.22
CA ASN A 465 -14.72 13.88 18.90
C ASN A 465 -14.48 12.71 17.92
N PRO A 466 -13.63 11.72 18.29
CA PRO A 466 -13.20 10.66 17.38
C PRO A 466 -14.37 9.81 16.89
N MET A 467 -14.21 9.20 15.72
CA MET A 467 -15.21 8.27 15.19
C MET A 467 -15.37 7.05 16.13
N PRO A 468 -16.57 6.47 16.26
CA PRO A 468 -16.75 5.27 17.08
C PRO A 468 -16.17 4.01 16.42
N VAL A 469 -15.94 4.03 15.11
CA VAL A 469 -15.42 2.91 14.31
C VAL A 469 -14.31 3.40 13.38
N ILE A 470 -13.17 2.70 13.36
CA ILE A 470 -12.05 2.95 12.44
C ILE A 470 -12.43 2.44 11.05
N LYS A 471 -12.38 3.29 10.02
CA LYS A 471 -12.71 2.88 8.65
C LYS A 471 -12.15 3.79 7.57
N ASN A 472 -12.06 3.20 6.37
CA ASN A 472 -11.63 3.81 5.11
C ASN A 472 -12.69 3.59 4.02
N PHE A 473 -12.63 4.35 2.93
CA PHE A 473 -13.49 4.16 1.74
C PHE A 473 -15.00 4.04 2.04
N PHE A 474 -15.59 5.02 2.74
CA PHE A 474 -17.02 5.06 3.04
C PHE A 474 -17.66 6.37 2.53
N PRO A 475 -18.89 6.37 1.99
CA PRO A 475 -19.58 7.61 1.70
C PRO A 475 -19.95 8.36 2.99
N ALA A 476 -19.85 9.68 2.93
CA ALA A 476 -20.34 10.61 3.94
C ALA A 476 -21.40 11.52 3.30
N VAL A 477 -22.50 11.81 4.01
CA VAL A 477 -23.61 12.63 3.50
C VAL A 477 -23.95 13.70 4.53
N TYR A 478 -23.95 14.98 4.13
CA TYR A 478 -24.37 16.08 4.98
C TYR A 478 -25.87 16.38 4.83
N TYR A 479 -26.58 16.53 5.95
CA TYR A 479 -27.96 17.00 6.00
C TYR A 479 -28.35 17.51 7.39
N SER A 480 -29.08 18.62 7.48
CA SER A 480 -29.73 19.13 8.71
C SER A 480 -28.81 19.10 9.96
N HIS A 481 -27.65 19.74 9.83
CA HIS A 481 -26.59 19.82 10.86
C HIS A 481 -26.07 18.46 11.36
N ARG A 482 -26.18 17.42 10.53
CA ARG A 482 -25.68 16.07 10.76
C ARG A 482 -24.84 15.58 9.58
N VAL A 483 -23.82 14.77 9.87
CA VAL A 483 -23.07 13.99 8.88
C VAL A 483 -23.35 12.51 9.11
N TYR A 484 -23.81 11.83 8.07
CA TYR A 484 -24.13 10.41 8.08
C TYR A 484 -23.01 9.64 7.36
N THR A 485 -22.50 8.56 7.96
CA THR A 485 -21.46 7.69 7.40
C THR A 485 -21.96 6.26 7.30
N PHE A 486 -21.67 5.57 6.19
CA PHE A 486 -22.27 4.26 5.89
C PHE A 486 -21.25 3.19 5.48
N GLY A 487 -21.16 2.11 6.24
CA GLY A 487 -20.26 0.99 5.95
C GLY A 487 -18.79 1.42 5.94
N GLY A 488 -18.01 0.91 4.98
CA GLY A 488 -16.58 1.20 4.81
C GLY A 488 -15.71 -0.05 4.85
N TYR A 489 -14.41 0.13 4.98
CA TYR A 489 -13.42 -0.93 5.10
C TYR A 489 -12.56 -0.76 6.34
N ASP A 490 -12.53 -1.77 7.20
CA ASP A 490 -11.58 -1.88 8.30
C ASP A 490 -10.29 -2.54 7.78
N SER A 491 -9.17 -1.83 7.88
CA SER A 491 -7.86 -2.29 7.39
C SER A 491 -7.16 -3.27 8.33
N ASN A 492 -7.53 -3.30 9.61
CA ASN A 492 -6.99 -4.21 10.62
C ASN A 492 -7.68 -5.57 10.51
N LEU A 493 -9.02 -5.56 10.52
CA LEU A 493 -9.89 -6.74 10.39
C LEU A 493 -9.98 -7.26 8.95
N LYS A 494 -9.67 -6.41 7.94
CA LYS A 494 -9.64 -6.74 6.50
C LYS A 494 -11.01 -7.21 5.97
N VAL A 495 -12.05 -6.49 6.40
CA VAL A 495 -13.47 -6.72 6.07
C VAL A 495 -14.15 -5.43 5.63
N GLN A 496 -15.22 -5.57 4.85
CA GLN A 496 -16.17 -4.48 4.68
C GLN A 496 -17.11 -4.41 5.89
N LEU A 497 -17.47 -3.19 6.29
CA LEU A 497 -18.33 -2.92 7.42
C LEU A 497 -19.77 -2.72 6.96
N SER A 498 -20.70 -3.08 7.84
CA SER A 498 -22.10 -2.67 7.80
C SER A 498 -22.36 -1.40 8.60
N SER A 499 -21.54 -1.09 9.62
CA SER A 499 -21.85 -0.07 10.62
C SER A 499 -22.10 1.30 10.01
N CYS A 500 -23.15 1.96 10.49
CA CYS A 500 -23.53 3.29 10.07
C CYS A 500 -23.68 4.20 11.26
N GLU A 501 -23.25 5.46 11.10
CA GLU A 501 -23.19 6.42 12.20
C GLU A 501 -23.61 7.81 11.75
N CYS A 502 -24.12 8.58 12.70
CA CYS A 502 -24.51 9.97 12.53
C CYS A 502 -23.70 10.83 13.51
N TYR A 503 -22.97 11.81 13.01
CA TYR A 503 -22.39 12.89 13.80
C TYR A 503 -23.34 14.09 13.83
N ASN A 504 -23.82 14.48 15.01
CA ASN A 504 -24.52 15.75 15.20
C ASN A 504 -23.49 16.87 15.39
N ILE A 505 -23.49 17.87 14.52
CA ILE A 505 -22.50 18.96 14.50
C ILE A 505 -22.69 19.93 15.68
N GLN A 506 -23.94 20.15 16.13
CA GLN A 506 -24.27 21.08 17.21
C GLN A 506 -24.02 20.46 18.60
N ALA A 507 -24.38 19.19 18.78
CA ALA A 507 -24.14 18.44 20.02
C ALA A 507 -22.76 17.77 20.07
N GLU A 508 -21.94 17.99 19.02
CA GLU A 508 -20.62 17.39 18.76
C GLU A 508 -20.49 15.88 18.99
N LYS A 509 -21.59 15.13 18.82
CA LYS A 509 -21.72 13.74 19.28
C LYS A 509 -21.98 12.76 18.13
N TRP A 510 -21.25 11.65 18.14
CA TRP A 510 -21.51 10.47 17.32
C TRP A 510 -22.61 9.58 17.94
N GLN A 511 -23.43 8.98 17.08
CA GLN A 511 -24.46 8.00 17.40
C GLN A 511 -24.44 6.90 16.33
N SER A 512 -24.53 5.63 16.72
CA SER A 512 -24.83 4.55 15.76
C SER A 512 -26.28 4.64 15.31
N ILE A 513 -26.52 4.50 14.01
CA ILE A 513 -27.86 4.53 13.39
C ILE A 513 -28.29 3.16 12.86
N GLY A 514 -27.50 2.12 13.11
CA GLY A 514 -27.74 0.75 12.64
C GLY A 514 -26.71 0.27 11.62
N ASP A 515 -27.10 -0.71 10.82
CA ASP A 515 -26.22 -1.47 9.93
C ASP A 515 -26.81 -1.56 8.50
N LEU A 516 -25.94 -1.46 7.48
CA LEU A 516 -26.27 -1.85 6.10
C LEU A 516 -26.53 -3.36 6.02
N ILE A 517 -27.52 -3.71 5.19
CA ILE A 517 -27.94 -5.09 4.90
C ILE A 517 -26.88 -5.82 4.06
N ILE A 518 -26.09 -5.08 3.27
CA ILE A 518 -24.89 -5.59 2.60
C ILE A 518 -23.67 -4.78 3.06
N PRO A 519 -22.77 -5.36 3.89
CA PRO A 519 -21.49 -4.75 4.26
C PRO A 519 -20.69 -4.39 3.01
N ARG A 520 -20.28 -3.12 2.88
CA ARG A 520 -19.68 -2.58 1.64
C ARG A 520 -18.69 -1.46 1.91
N SER A 521 -17.70 -1.31 1.03
CA SER A 521 -16.80 -0.15 0.95
C SER A 521 -16.78 0.41 -0.46
N GLN A 522 -16.17 1.59 -0.68
CA GLN A 522 -16.06 2.24 -2.00
C GLN A 522 -17.43 2.54 -2.67
N SER A 523 -18.51 2.57 -1.89
CA SER A 523 -19.87 2.95 -2.28
C SER A 523 -20.03 4.47 -2.34
N ALA A 524 -21.04 4.93 -3.06
CA ALA A 524 -21.49 6.32 -3.04
C ALA A 524 -22.73 6.47 -2.15
N GLY A 525 -22.94 7.65 -1.57
CA GLY A 525 -24.11 7.96 -0.74
C GLY A 525 -24.69 9.30 -1.14
N CYS A 526 -26.01 9.39 -1.31
CA CYS A 526 -26.68 10.62 -1.72
C CYS A 526 -28.05 10.74 -1.04
N ARG A 527 -28.32 11.90 -0.44
CA ARG A 527 -29.66 12.27 0.02
C ARG A 527 -30.56 12.46 -1.20
N ILE A 528 -31.73 11.82 -1.25
CA ILE A 528 -32.63 11.87 -2.43
C ILE A 528 -33.86 12.76 -2.19
N ASN A 529 -34.40 12.76 -0.98
CA ASN A 529 -35.46 13.67 -0.50
C ASN A 529 -35.17 14.10 0.96
N ASP A 530 -36.14 14.68 1.66
CA ASP A 530 -35.95 15.21 3.02
C ASP A 530 -35.99 14.15 4.13
N ASN A 531 -36.31 12.88 3.80
CA ASN A 531 -36.33 11.73 4.72
C ASN A 531 -35.40 10.58 4.29
N GLU A 532 -34.91 10.53 3.05
CA GLU A 532 -34.21 9.36 2.50
C GLU A 532 -32.78 9.66 2.05
N ILE A 533 -31.84 8.80 2.49
CA ILE A 533 -30.47 8.71 1.95
C ILE A 533 -30.33 7.36 1.24
N LEU A 534 -29.84 7.38 0.00
CA LEU A 534 -29.58 6.21 -0.81
C LEU A 534 -28.07 5.87 -0.81
N ILE A 535 -27.74 4.59 -0.64
CA ILE A 535 -26.38 4.05 -0.62
C ILE A 535 -26.21 3.13 -1.82
N PHE A 536 -25.39 3.56 -2.78
CA PHE A 536 -25.26 2.96 -4.11
C PHE A 536 -23.98 2.11 -4.23
N GLY A 537 -24.12 0.92 -4.80
CA GLY A 537 -22.99 0.13 -5.32
C GLY A 537 -21.88 -0.11 -4.28
N GLY A 538 -20.63 0.03 -4.71
CA GLY A 538 -19.43 -0.23 -3.91
C GLY A 538 -18.87 -1.63 -4.13
N TYR A 539 -18.12 -2.12 -3.15
CA TYR A 539 -17.43 -3.41 -3.16
C TYR A 539 -17.78 -4.19 -1.90
N ASN A 540 -17.95 -5.50 -2.05
CA ASN A 540 -18.01 -6.48 -0.98
C ASN A 540 -17.10 -7.67 -1.38
N LYS A 541 -16.34 -8.22 -0.43
CA LYS A 541 -15.35 -9.29 -0.65
C LYS A 541 -15.90 -10.58 -1.28
N GLU A 542 -17.18 -10.89 -1.06
CA GLU A 542 -17.84 -12.10 -1.57
C GLU A 542 -18.60 -11.82 -2.88
N LYS A 543 -19.31 -10.68 -2.94
CA LYS A 543 -20.18 -10.30 -4.06
C LYS A 543 -19.46 -9.50 -5.15
N GLY A 544 -18.24 -9.05 -4.91
CA GLY A 544 -17.45 -8.20 -5.80
C GLY A 544 -17.96 -6.76 -5.84
N THR A 545 -17.87 -6.12 -7.02
CA THR A 545 -18.47 -4.79 -7.25
C THR A 545 -20.00 -4.91 -7.35
N LEU A 546 -20.72 -4.09 -6.59
CA LEU A 546 -22.16 -4.16 -6.36
C LEU A 546 -22.95 -3.27 -7.33
N ASP A 547 -24.15 -3.74 -7.70
CA ASP A 547 -25.21 -3.01 -8.39
C ASP A 547 -26.32 -2.51 -7.44
N SER A 548 -26.37 -3.05 -6.22
CA SER A 548 -27.47 -2.86 -5.27
C SER A 548 -27.50 -1.48 -4.62
N ILE A 549 -28.71 -0.94 -4.49
CA ILE A 549 -29.00 0.32 -3.81
C ILE A 549 -29.80 0.02 -2.54
N GLU A 550 -29.28 0.43 -1.39
CA GLU A 550 -29.99 0.42 -0.10
C GLU A 550 -30.47 1.84 0.24
N ARG A 551 -31.49 1.97 1.08
CA ARG A 551 -31.96 3.25 1.62
C ARG A 551 -31.93 3.28 3.13
N TYR A 552 -31.64 4.45 3.66
CA TYR A 552 -31.77 4.81 5.07
C TYR A 552 -32.89 5.83 5.23
N LEU A 553 -33.89 5.47 6.03
CA LEU A 553 -35.04 6.31 6.40
C LEU A 553 -34.66 7.10 7.66
N ILE A 554 -34.49 8.41 7.50
CA ILE A 554 -33.92 9.29 8.54
C ILE A 554 -34.84 9.38 9.76
N ASN A 555 -36.15 9.57 9.55
CA ASN A 555 -37.12 9.74 10.63
C ASN A 555 -37.46 8.41 11.34
N GLU A 556 -37.29 7.27 10.66
CA GLU A 556 -37.50 5.93 11.23
C GLU A 556 -36.23 5.32 11.84
N ASN A 557 -35.05 5.89 11.58
CA ASN A 557 -33.73 5.31 11.89
C ASN A 557 -33.63 3.84 11.40
N LYS A 558 -33.89 3.61 10.11
CA LYS A 558 -34.13 2.28 9.56
C LYS A 558 -33.51 2.08 8.18
N PHE A 559 -32.92 0.91 7.95
CA PHE A 559 -32.35 0.50 6.66
C PHE A 559 -33.31 -0.43 5.91
N GLU A 560 -33.39 -0.26 4.58
CA GLU A 560 -34.17 -1.11 3.69
C GLU A 560 -33.45 -1.36 2.35
N VAL A 561 -33.66 -2.53 1.75
CA VAL A 561 -33.22 -2.81 0.37
C VAL A 561 -34.19 -2.13 -0.61
N THR A 562 -33.66 -1.42 -1.61
CA THR A 562 -34.51 -0.92 -2.71
C THR A 562 -34.55 -1.96 -3.85
N ASN A 563 -35.65 -1.99 -4.59
CA ASN A 563 -35.75 -2.79 -5.82
C ASN A 563 -35.00 -2.15 -7.02
N ILE A 564 -34.37 -0.98 -6.82
CA ILE A 564 -33.62 -0.26 -7.84
C ILE A 564 -32.18 -0.77 -7.85
N LYS A 565 -31.61 -0.92 -9.04
CA LYS A 565 -30.21 -1.32 -9.25
C LYS A 565 -29.53 -0.41 -10.25
N LEU A 566 -28.24 -0.20 -10.05
CA LEU A 566 -27.38 0.44 -11.04
C LEU A 566 -27.34 -0.42 -12.33
N PRO A 567 -27.48 0.16 -13.53
CA PRO A 567 -27.40 -0.58 -14.79
C PRO A 567 -26.06 -1.31 -15.00
N ILE A 568 -24.99 -0.78 -14.39
CA ILE A 568 -23.69 -1.46 -14.26
C ILE A 568 -23.21 -1.39 -12.80
N PRO A 569 -22.55 -2.44 -12.26
CA PRO A 569 -21.96 -2.39 -10.92
C PRO A 569 -20.79 -1.39 -10.87
N LEU A 570 -20.81 -0.46 -9.91
CA LEU A 570 -19.82 0.62 -9.77
C LEU A 570 -19.25 0.72 -8.36
N ARG A 571 -18.03 1.24 -8.24
CA ARG A 571 -17.36 1.65 -6.98
C ARG A 571 -16.38 2.80 -7.22
N ARG A 572 -16.04 3.57 -6.17
CA ARG A 572 -15.24 4.82 -6.27
C ARG A 572 -15.82 5.81 -7.31
N PHE A 573 -17.14 6.03 -7.25
CA PHE A 573 -17.92 6.89 -8.15
C PHE A 573 -18.65 7.96 -7.35
N MET A 574 -19.08 9.03 -8.02
CA MET A 574 -19.86 10.10 -7.40
C MET A 574 -21.36 9.93 -7.68
N VAL A 575 -22.20 10.28 -6.71
CA VAL A 575 -23.64 10.47 -6.90
C VAL A 575 -24.03 11.82 -6.31
N VAL A 576 -24.61 12.69 -7.13
CA VAL A 576 -24.98 14.06 -6.74
C VAL A 576 -26.47 14.30 -6.99
N ARG A 577 -27.18 14.86 -6.00
CA ARG A 577 -28.60 15.20 -6.13
C ARG A 577 -28.73 16.48 -6.95
N VAL A 578 -29.54 16.43 -8.00
CA VAL A 578 -29.77 17.56 -8.93
C VAL A 578 -31.06 18.32 -8.64
N SER A 579 -32.07 17.64 -8.11
CA SER A 579 -33.31 18.21 -7.55
C SER A 579 -33.95 17.21 -6.58
N ASN A 580 -35.11 17.51 -5.99
CA ASN A 580 -35.87 16.47 -5.27
C ASN A 580 -36.11 15.24 -6.15
N ASN A 581 -35.91 14.05 -5.58
CA ASN A 581 -36.11 12.74 -6.22
C ASN A 581 -35.28 12.47 -7.50
N ASN A 582 -34.27 13.30 -7.81
CA ASN A 582 -33.42 13.15 -8.99
C ASN A 582 -31.93 13.24 -8.63
N ALA A 583 -31.12 12.30 -9.12
CA ALA A 583 -29.66 12.29 -8.90
C ALA A 583 -28.89 11.87 -10.15
N LEU A 584 -27.69 12.42 -10.35
CA LEU A 584 -26.73 11.99 -11.36
C LEU A 584 -25.69 11.04 -10.73
N ILE A 585 -25.44 9.93 -11.40
CA ILE A 585 -24.48 8.87 -11.05
C ILE A 585 -23.33 8.96 -12.06
N LEU A 586 -22.12 9.24 -11.61
CA LEU A 586 -21.02 9.72 -12.46
C LEU A 586 -19.75 8.85 -12.30
N GLY A 587 -19.32 8.24 -13.41
CA GLY A 587 -17.99 7.66 -13.56
C GLY A 587 -17.66 6.47 -12.65
N GLY A 588 -16.45 6.48 -12.09
CA GLY A 588 -15.90 5.47 -11.19
C GLY A 588 -15.36 4.21 -11.86
N LEU A 589 -15.31 3.11 -11.09
CA LEU A 589 -14.72 1.83 -11.48
C LEU A 589 -15.77 0.73 -11.57
N THR A 590 -15.80 0.01 -12.68
CA THR A 590 -16.67 -1.17 -12.84
C THR A 590 -16.04 -2.44 -12.23
N LYS A 591 -16.68 -3.60 -12.43
CA LYS A 591 -16.02 -4.91 -12.25
C LYS A 591 -14.69 -4.95 -13.03
N PHE A 592 -13.66 -5.57 -12.44
CA PHE A 592 -12.27 -5.58 -12.97
C PHE A 592 -11.60 -4.20 -13.09
N SER A 593 -12.09 -3.22 -12.33
CA SER A 593 -11.48 -1.88 -12.14
C SER A 593 -11.29 -1.08 -13.43
N LYS A 594 -12.09 -1.35 -14.47
CA LYS A 594 -12.12 -0.50 -15.66
C LYS A 594 -12.77 0.83 -15.31
N GLU A 595 -12.07 1.93 -15.63
CA GLU A 595 -12.58 3.30 -15.51
C GLU A 595 -13.83 3.48 -16.39
N SER A 596 -14.89 4.00 -15.79
CA SER A 596 -16.19 4.22 -16.42
C SER A 596 -16.32 5.66 -16.90
N GLN A 597 -16.73 5.82 -18.17
CA GLN A 597 -17.21 7.10 -18.73
C GLN A 597 -18.72 7.28 -18.54
N LYS A 598 -19.44 6.24 -18.11
CA LYS A 598 -20.90 6.23 -18.10
C LYS A 598 -21.46 7.21 -17.07
N VAL A 599 -22.56 7.85 -17.44
CA VAL A 599 -23.37 8.71 -16.58
C VAL A 599 -24.81 8.23 -16.63
N PHE A 600 -25.46 8.20 -15.47
CA PHE A 600 -26.87 7.84 -15.36
C PHE A 600 -27.64 8.87 -14.56
N LYS A 601 -28.91 9.06 -14.89
CA LYS A 601 -29.88 9.80 -14.09
C LYS A 601 -30.81 8.83 -13.37
N LEU A 602 -30.86 8.90 -12.04
CA LEU A 602 -31.93 8.29 -11.24
C LEU A 602 -33.14 9.22 -11.25
N GLU A 603 -34.31 8.68 -11.62
CA GLU A 603 -35.62 9.32 -11.44
C GLU A 603 -36.40 8.50 -10.40
N TYR A 604 -36.26 8.88 -9.11
CA TYR A 604 -36.57 8.01 -7.97
C TYR A 604 -38.06 7.65 -7.86
N ASP A 605 -38.96 8.60 -8.15
CA ASP A 605 -40.41 8.37 -8.12
C ASP A 605 -40.86 7.33 -9.17
N LYS A 606 -40.22 7.33 -10.35
CA LYS A 606 -40.43 6.31 -11.40
C LYS A 606 -39.72 5.00 -11.09
N LYS A 607 -38.71 5.03 -10.21
CA LYS A 607 -37.78 3.92 -9.90
C LYS A 607 -36.88 3.55 -11.09
N GLU A 608 -36.68 4.48 -12.01
CA GLU A 608 -35.91 4.30 -13.24
C GLU A 608 -34.49 4.87 -13.11
N ILE A 609 -33.52 4.23 -13.80
CA ILE A 609 -32.18 4.77 -14.01
C ILE A 609 -31.90 4.81 -15.51
N ILE A 610 -31.78 6.04 -16.04
CA ILE A 610 -31.65 6.34 -17.47
C ILE A 610 -30.18 6.62 -17.77
N GLU A 611 -29.61 6.04 -18.84
CA GLU A 611 -28.26 6.39 -19.30
C GLU A 611 -28.28 7.75 -20.02
N LEU A 612 -27.33 8.62 -19.68
CA LEU A 612 -27.11 9.91 -20.36
C LEU A 612 -25.90 9.84 -21.30
N GLU A 613 -25.55 10.96 -21.93
CA GLU A 613 -24.27 11.10 -22.62
C GLU A 613 -23.10 10.76 -21.68
N SER A 614 -22.00 10.24 -22.22
CA SER A 614 -20.86 9.75 -21.45
C SER A 614 -19.74 10.79 -21.33
N LEU A 615 -19.04 10.80 -20.19
CA LEU A 615 -17.90 11.68 -19.93
C LEU A 615 -16.81 11.48 -20.99
N GLU A 616 -16.14 12.57 -21.37
CA GLU A 616 -14.97 12.54 -22.28
C GLU A 616 -13.93 11.51 -21.84
N LYS A 617 -13.73 11.40 -20.52
CA LYS A 617 -12.72 10.57 -19.86
C LYS A 617 -13.35 9.88 -18.65
N GLY A 618 -13.06 8.59 -18.49
CA GLY A 618 -13.43 7.83 -17.30
C GLY A 618 -12.43 8.03 -16.16
N GLY A 619 -12.81 7.66 -14.95
CA GLY A 619 -11.92 7.72 -13.78
C GLY A 619 -12.69 7.68 -12.48
N VAL A 620 -11.95 7.69 -11.37
CA VAL A 620 -12.54 7.81 -10.03
C VAL A 620 -13.02 9.24 -9.81
N ILE A 621 -14.17 9.41 -9.18
CA ILE A 621 -14.68 10.72 -8.74
C ILE A 621 -15.02 10.59 -7.26
N GLU A 622 -14.12 11.06 -6.40
CA GLU A 622 -14.29 11.11 -4.94
C GLU A 622 -14.22 12.54 -4.38
N ASN A 623 -13.90 13.52 -5.24
CA ASN A 623 -13.96 14.94 -4.92
C ASN A 623 -15.34 15.52 -5.26
N GLU A 624 -15.81 16.48 -4.45
CA GLU A 624 -17.09 17.16 -4.63
C GLU A 624 -17.24 17.83 -6.01
N ILE A 625 -18.46 17.79 -6.54
CA ILE A 625 -18.81 18.45 -7.81
C ILE A 625 -19.20 19.90 -7.53
N LEU A 626 -18.49 20.83 -8.16
CA LEU A 626 -18.80 22.26 -8.06
C LEU A 626 -19.62 22.71 -9.26
N VAL A 627 -20.43 23.75 -9.08
CA VAL A 627 -21.08 24.48 -10.18
C VAL A 627 -20.75 25.97 -10.05
N ASP A 628 -20.42 26.61 -11.17
CA ASP A 628 -20.11 28.05 -11.23
C ASP A 628 -21.34 28.90 -11.59
N ASN A 629 -21.14 30.22 -11.72
CA ASN A 629 -22.21 31.18 -12.01
C ASN A 629 -22.60 31.24 -13.49
N GLU A 630 -21.95 30.44 -14.35
CA GLU A 630 -22.23 30.30 -15.79
C GLU A 630 -22.85 28.90 -16.07
N ASP A 631 -23.39 28.26 -15.02
CA ASP A 631 -23.96 26.91 -15.01
C ASP A 631 -22.99 25.80 -15.51
N TYR A 632 -21.67 25.98 -15.40
CA TYR A 632 -20.71 24.89 -15.66
C TYR A 632 -20.53 23.97 -14.45
N MET A 633 -20.69 22.68 -14.67
CA MET A 633 -20.36 21.61 -13.73
C MET A 633 -18.87 21.25 -13.82
N HIS A 634 -18.14 21.38 -12.72
CA HIS A 634 -16.71 21.05 -12.61
C HIS A 634 -16.54 19.68 -11.97
N ILE A 635 -15.97 18.74 -12.74
CA ILE A 635 -15.71 17.36 -12.32
C ILE A 635 -14.21 17.15 -12.15
N PHE A 636 -13.84 16.50 -11.05
CA PHE A 636 -12.46 16.21 -10.68
C PHE A 636 -12.21 14.70 -10.76
N LEU A 637 -11.56 14.27 -11.84
CA LEU A 637 -11.26 12.87 -12.14
C LEU A 637 -9.88 12.48 -11.56
N GLU A 638 -9.90 11.55 -10.61
CA GLU A 638 -8.73 10.86 -10.10
C GLU A 638 -8.32 9.73 -11.04
N HIS A 639 -7.05 9.72 -11.43
CA HIS A 639 -6.39 8.52 -11.95
C HIS A 639 -6.19 7.52 -10.81
N ALA A 640 -6.53 6.25 -11.03
CA ALA A 640 -6.62 5.20 -9.99
C ALA A 640 -5.42 5.00 -9.03
N ASN A 641 -4.27 5.64 -9.28
CA ASN A 641 -3.08 5.67 -8.42
C ASN A 641 -3.11 6.72 -7.28
N GLY A 642 -4.03 7.69 -7.27
CA GLY A 642 -4.34 8.57 -6.11
C GLY A 642 -3.29 9.60 -5.64
N THR A 643 -2.07 9.60 -6.16
CA THR A 643 -0.94 10.42 -5.64
C THR A 643 -0.71 11.76 -6.36
N SER A 644 -1.74 12.37 -6.94
CA SER A 644 -1.61 13.64 -7.66
C SER A 644 -2.94 14.39 -7.76
N PRO A 645 -2.93 15.75 -7.83
CA PRO A 645 -4.14 16.54 -8.01
C PRO A 645 -4.96 16.08 -9.22
N HIS A 646 -6.27 16.01 -9.05
CA HIS A 646 -7.18 15.41 -10.03
C HIS A 646 -7.19 16.18 -11.36
N SER A 647 -7.36 15.44 -12.46
CA SER A 647 -7.63 16.05 -13.77
C SER A 647 -9.03 16.67 -13.76
N HIS A 648 -9.12 17.97 -14.06
CA HIS A 648 -10.37 18.71 -14.09
C HIS A 648 -10.97 18.70 -15.51
N ILE A 649 -12.29 18.50 -15.60
CA ILE A 649 -13.10 18.71 -16.81
C ILE A 649 -14.30 19.58 -16.42
N LYS A 650 -14.75 20.48 -17.31
CA LYS A 650 -16.00 21.21 -17.14
C LYS A 650 -17.01 20.85 -18.22
N TYR A 651 -18.28 20.82 -17.85
CA TYR A 651 -19.41 20.57 -18.75
C TYR A 651 -20.48 21.63 -18.53
N TYR A 652 -21.25 22.00 -19.56
CA TYR A 652 -22.44 22.82 -19.33
C TYR A 652 -23.52 21.96 -18.65
N TYR A 653 -24.17 22.51 -17.63
CA TYR A 653 -25.28 21.87 -16.93
C TYR A 653 -26.57 22.67 -17.19
N ASP A 654 -27.64 21.96 -17.52
CA ASP A 654 -28.97 22.49 -17.76
C ASP A 654 -29.83 22.19 -16.52
N PRO A 655 -30.05 23.17 -15.60
CA PRO A 655 -30.77 22.92 -14.36
C PRO A 655 -32.25 22.58 -14.57
N LYS A 656 -32.83 22.99 -15.72
CA LYS A 656 -34.24 22.78 -16.05
C LYS A 656 -34.47 21.35 -16.56
N ALA A 657 -33.59 20.86 -17.44
CA ALA A 657 -33.64 19.48 -17.92
C ALA A 657 -32.90 18.49 -16.99
N THR A 658 -32.26 18.96 -15.92
CA THR A 658 -31.50 18.14 -14.94
C THR A 658 -30.42 17.26 -15.58
N ARG A 659 -29.79 17.77 -16.64
CA ARG A 659 -28.80 17.06 -17.47
C ARG A 659 -27.54 17.90 -17.63
N TYR A 660 -26.43 17.23 -17.94
CA TYR A 660 -25.21 17.88 -18.42
C TYR A 660 -25.07 17.64 -19.93
N VAL A 661 -24.28 18.46 -20.61
CA VAL A 661 -24.07 18.40 -22.07
C VAL A 661 -22.56 18.36 -22.36
N THR A 662 -22.08 17.40 -23.16
CA THR A 662 -20.64 17.26 -23.43
C THR A 662 -20.11 18.14 -24.56
N LYS A 663 -21.00 18.68 -25.39
CA LYS A 663 -20.68 19.60 -26.49
C LYS A 663 -21.47 20.88 -26.33
N GLN A 664 -20.83 22.01 -26.65
CA GLN A 664 -21.57 23.22 -26.98
C GLN A 664 -22.19 23.02 -28.37
N GLU A 665 -23.49 23.28 -28.50
CA GLU A 665 -24.20 23.43 -29.78
C GLU A 665 -24.04 24.87 -30.28
#